data_AF-A0A8H3ACH5-F1
#
_entry.id   AF-A0A8H3ACH5-F1
#
_cell.length_a   1.000
_cell.length_b   1.000
_cell.length_c   1.000
_cell.angle_alpha   90.00
_cell.angle_beta   90.00
_cell.angle_gamma   90.00
#
_symmetry.space_group_name_H-M   'P 1'
#
loop_
_entity.id
_entity.type
_entity.pdbx_description
1 polymer ?
#
loop_
_entity_poly.entity_id
_entity_poly.type
_entity_poly.pdbx_seq_one_letter_code
_entity_poly.pdbx_strand_id
1 'polypeptide(L)'
;MRFTSFVSLLATIAFASVFVAASPVATLSRNDITDRCSGCNSGEQVLKLVKSLQDEVRETLVSLDNCYTSGSNPTDIFTQLASKVDRSNSAMAAVGVDGTDLDPKTAVQVQVSDITAKMILDISTGCSKFQNVEIKEFDYAALSSKIDMALKGLCIGLDELIDGCLSLISSIAYPVMDVTKAVGAYVDKMLSTPSAIKVLLLDSHTTPIVSLSTTQSNLLSKQVYLTDSITNKKRDRMVHMKCVCFLRPSESSLEALGEELKEPKYGEYYLYFSNTLSKIAIERLAEQDEYEVVKEVQEHFADYSPVLPSLFSLNHIPKASSSTSADGTPLPFSSNGPLYGSNPNSWDPAALERTIQGICAVLLSLKKKPIIRYERMSGMARKLGTEVLRRIQAEPALFDFRLTQVPPLLLILDRRNDPVTPLLTQWTYQAMVHEILEIQPGGRVDLSMVPDIRPELQQITLTPPTDPFFAQNLFANFGDLGATIQEHVKSYQAKTASQGAIESIADMKRFVEEYPEFRKLGGNVSKHVAVVGELSRLVGRDSLLDVSEVEQNLAGRDNHAADFKAVMELIEKPGIQLYNKIRLGILYALRYQKSTNQIGTVVGALIKAGASEHDASLVYVLLNIAGADQRQDDLFENGNIFSRGKSALKGLKGVENVYTQHSPHLSQTLENLLRGRLREQSYPFVEGQASTNAGLQKFDVIIFMVGGTTYEEARAVALMNQDPAIVGSASSGATRILLGGTCVHNSSSFLEMISHAAEAFPPTVYVPPSESTGGAGPSLNLNLGGLNVSVGGGGTGIFRAPPSAPGAPIVSLDTGGPGVVDDGLREVRDGVRNFFDKVKQGVDRMGDQLK
;
A
#
# COMPACT_ATOMS: atom_id res chain seq x y z
N MET A 1 -0.05 -35.97 13.99
CA MET A 1 -0.96 -36.03 15.16
C MET A 1 -1.34 -34.64 15.72
N ARG A 2 -1.37 -33.56 14.90
CA ARG A 2 -1.47 -32.17 15.40
C ARG A 2 -2.50 -31.25 14.69
N PHE A 3 -3.46 -31.81 13.96
CA PHE A 3 -4.55 -31.03 13.34
C PHE A 3 -5.92 -31.45 13.88
N THR A 4 -6.09 -32.75 14.14
CA THR A 4 -7.30 -33.33 14.75
C THR A 4 -7.55 -32.83 16.17
N SER A 5 -6.51 -32.64 16.99
CA SER A 5 -6.65 -32.08 18.35
C SER A 5 -7.04 -30.59 18.34
N PHE A 6 -6.60 -29.83 17.34
CA PHE A 6 -6.92 -28.40 17.19
C PHE A 6 -8.35 -28.19 16.68
N VAL A 7 -8.80 -29.04 15.74
CA VAL A 7 -10.20 -29.09 15.30
C VAL A 7 -11.13 -29.55 16.43
N SER A 8 -10.68 -30.49 17.26
CA SER A 8 -11.42 -30.89 18.47
C SER A 8 -11.55 -29.74 19.47
N LEU A 9 -10.51 -28.92 19.65
CA LEU A 9 -10.54 -27.74 20.53
C LEU A 9 -11.54 -26.68 20.03
N LEU A 10 -11.53 -26.38 18.72
CA LEU A 10 -12.48 -25.44 18.09
C LEU A 10 -13.93 -25.93 18.15
N ALA A 11 -14.17 -27.24 18.00
CA ALA A 11 -15.50 -27.83 18.17
C ALA A 11 -15.99 -27.75 19.62
N THR A 12 -15.11 -27.92 20.60
CA THR A 12 -15.45 -27.81 22.03
C THR A 12 -15.77 -26.36 22.44
N ILE A 13 -15.06 -25.37 21.91
CA ILE A 13 -15.33 -23.94 22.15
C ILE A 13 -16.67 -23.50 21.54
N ALA A 14 -17.01 -24.00 20.34
CA ALA A 14 -18.29 -23.72 19.69
C ALA A 14 -19.51 -24.29 20.46
N PHE A 15 -19.33 -25.37 21.23
CA PHE A 15 -20.38 -25.92 22.11
C PHE A 15 -20.53 -25.12 23.41
N ALA A 16 -19.47 -24.50 23.92
CA ALA A 16 -19.51 -23.66 25.12
C ALA A 16 -20.21 -22.30 24.88
N SER A 17 -20.14 -21.76 23.66
CA SER A 17 -20.78 -20.48 23.27
C SER A 17 -22.32 -20.49 23.29
N VAL A 18 -22.97 -21.66 23.41
CA VAL A 18 -24.44 -21.75 23.43
C VAL A 18 -25.04 -21.32 24.79
N PHE A 19 -24.24 -21.25 25.87
CA PHE A 19 -24.71 -20.83 27.20
C PHE A 19 -24.55 -19.32 27.49
N VAL A 20 -23.83 -18.55 26.67
CA VAL A 20 -23.45 -17.14 26.94
C VAL A 20 -24.34 -16.14 26.19
N ALA A 21 -25.66 -16.38 26.16
CA ALA A 21 -26.62 -15.43 25.61
C ALA A 21 -27.48 -14.81 26.72
N ALA A 22 -26.96 -13.78 27.41
CA ALA A 22 -27.76 -12.69 27.99
C ALA A 22 -26.88 -11.61 28.65
N SER A 23 -27.07 -10.37 28.18
CA SER A 23 -26.75 -9.07 28.79
C SER A 23 -25.30 -8.55 28.81
N PRO A 24 -25.11 -7.23 28.56
CA PRO A 24 -23.82 -6.58 28.44
C PRO A 24 -23.25 -6.27 29.82
N VAL A 25 -21.95 -6.46 30.03
CA VAL A 25 -21.27 -6.00 31.25
C VAL A 25 -20.16 -5.03 30.88
N ALA A 26 -20.10 -3.97 31.67
CA ALA A 26 -19.14 -2.90 31.65
C ALA A 26 -17.69 -3.40 31.61
N THR A 27 -16.87 -2.60 30.93
CA THR A 27 -15.41 -2.68 30.85
C THR A 27 -14.75 -2.84 32.22
N LEU A 28 -14.28 -4.05 32.52
CA LEU A 28 -13.26 -4.28 33.54
C LEU A 28 -11.89 -3.87 32.96
N SER A 29 -11.19 -2.98 33.66
CA SER A 29 -9.84 -2.54 33.26
C SER A 29 -8.76 -3.42 33.90
N ARG A 30 -7.60 -3.49 33.25
CA ARG A 30 -6.41 -4.29 33.59
C ARG A 30 -5.88 -4.09 35.03
N ASN A 31 -6.36 -3.10 35.77
CA ASN A 31 -5.86 -2.75 37.11
C ASN A 31 -6.57 -3.49 38.26
N ASP A 32 -7.66 -4.22 38.01
CA ASP A 32 -8.45 -4.86 39.07
C ASP A 32 -7.99 -6.30 39.44
N ILE A 33 -6.93 -6.82 38.80
CA ILE A 33 -6.36 -8.15 39.07
C ILE A 33 -5.00 -7.97 39.77
N THR A 34 -5.03 -7.74 41.08
CA THR A 34 -3.82 -7.72 41.91
C THR A 34 -3.65 -9.05 42.63
N ASP A 35 -2.87 -9.96 42.03
CA ASP A 35 -1.87 -10.76 42.73
C ASP A 35 -1.04 -11.55 41.71
N ARG A 36 0.20 -11.08 41.46
CA ARG A 36 1.17 -11.82 40.67
C ARG A 36 1.70 -12.99 41.51
N CYS A 37 1.81 -14.17 40.90
CA CYS A 37 2.52 -15.29 41.53
C CYS A 37 4.00 -14.90 41.71
N SER A 38 4.42 -14.64 42.94
CA SER A 38 5.80 -14.29 43.28
C SER A 38 6.69 -15.53 43.13
N GLY A 39 7.32 -15.70 41.97
CA GLY A 39 8.42 -16.67 41.80
C GLY A 39 8.37 -17.58 40.56
N CYS A 40 7.37 -17.48 39.68
CA CYS A 40 7.36 -18.26 38.43
C CYS A 40 8.12 -17.54 37.32
N ASN A 41 9.29 -18.07 36.93
CA ASN A 41 10.18 -17.50 35.93
C ASN A 41 10.48 -18.45 34.75
N SER A 42 9.84 -19.63 34.69
CA SER A 42 9.96 -20.55 33.55
C SER A 42 8.61 -21.19 33.14
N GLY A 43 8.42 -21.44 31.85
CA GLY A 43 7.19 -22.04 31.32
C GLY A 43 6.90 -23.45 31.88
N GLU A 44 7.93 -24.19 32.28
CA GLU A 44 7.77 -25.51 32.88
C GLU A 44 7.23 -25.46 34.32
N GLN A 45 7.54 -24.39 35.07
CA GLN A 45 6.92 -24.14 36.38
C GLN A 45 5.44 -23.80 36.23
N VAL A 46 5.09 -22.99 35.24
CA VAL A 46 3.68 -22.65 34.97
C VAL A 46 2.89 -23.89 34.53
N LEU A 47 3.46 -24.75 33.69
CA LEU A 47 2.83 -26.00 33.30
C LEU A 47 2.58 -26.95 34.50
N LYS A 48 3.53 -27.02 35.44
CA LYS A 48 3.35 -27.80 36.69
C LYS A 48 2.25 -27.21 37.56
N LEU A 49 2.19 -25.89 37.67
CA LEU A 49 1.15 -25.19 38.43
C LEU A 49 -0.24 -25.42 37.83
N VAL A 50 -0.39 -25.26 36.51
CA VAL A 50 -1.67 -25.48 35.80
C VAL A 50 -2.14 -26.93 35.92
N LYS A 51 -1.22 -27.92 35.89
CA LYS A 51 -1.55 -29.33 36.15
C LYS A 51 -2.00 -29.58 37.59
N SER A 52 -1.31 -29.00 38.58
CA SER A 52 -1.72 -29.08 39.99
C SER A 52 -3.13 -28.50 40.19
N LEU A 53 -3.41 -27.35 39.57
CA LEU A 53 -4.73 -26.72 39.62
C LEU A 53 -5.80 -27.57 38.94
N GLN A 54 -5.48 -28.24 37.83
CA GLN A 54 -6.41 -29.18 37.17
C GLN A 54 -6.79 -30.35 38.09
N ASP A 55 -5.83 -30.94 38.79
CA ASP A 55 -6.09 -32.03 39.71
C ASP A 55 -6.91 -31.55 40.93
N GLU A 56 -6.59 -30.37 41.48
CA GLU A 56 -7.37 -29.74 42.54
C GLU A 56 -8.83 -29.43 42.12
N VAL A 57 -9.05 -28.98 40.88
CA VAL A 57 -10.40 -28.74 40.33
C VAL A 57 -11.14 -30.07 40.19
N ARG A 58 -10.48 -31.12 39.70
CA ARG A 58 -11.08 -32.46 39.57
C ARG A 58 -11.53 -33.02 40.91
N GLU A 59 -10.70 -32.92 41.95
CA GLU A 59 -11.07 -33.34 43.31
C GLU A 59 -12.29 -32.55 43.83
N THR A 60 -12.32 -31.24 43.60
CA THR A 60 -13.45 -30.39 44.01
C THR A 60 -14.73 -30.77 43.29
N LEU A 61 -14.66 -31.14 42.00
CA LEU A 61 -15.80 -31.62 41.22
C LEU A 61 -16.30 -32.99 41.69
N VAL A 62 -15.43 -33.87 42.18
CA VAL A 62 -15.83 -35.14 42.81
C VAL A 62 -16.57 -34.89 44.13
N SER A 63 -16.08 -33.96 44.96
CA SER A 63 -16.81 -33.52 46.16
C SER A 63 -18.17 -32.92 45.81
N LEU A 64 -18.24 -32.17 44.71
CA LEU A 64 -19.48 -31.59 44.21
C LEU A 64 -20.49 -32.68 43.76
N ASP A 65 -20.03 -33.74 43.08
CA ASP A 65 -20.87 -34.88 42.67
C ASP A 65 -21.36 -35.70 43.87
N ASN A 66 -20.54 -35.80 44.93
CA ASN A 66 -20.95 -36.40 46.21
C ASN A 66 -22.05 -35.56 46.91
N CYS A 67 -22.00 -34.23 46.81
CA CYS A 67 -23.09 -33.37 47.29
C CYS A 67 -24.37 -33.53 46.47
N TYR A 68 -24.25 -33.66 45.15
CA TYR A 68 -25.39 -33.93 44.27
C TYR A 68 -26.09 -35.25 44.62
N THR A 69 -25.33 -36.31 44.86
CA THR A 69 -25.86 -37.64 45.19
C THR A 69 -26.41 -37.74 46.62
N SER A 70 -25.86 -36.97 47.56
CA SER A 70 -26.29 -36.95 48.97
C SER A 70 -27.38 -35.92 49.30
N GLY A 71 -27.65 -34.97 48.40
CA GLY A 71 -28.60 -33.86 48.62
C GLY A 71 -28.14 -32.83 49.64
N SER A 72 -26.84 -32.77 49.94
CA SER A 72 -26.25 -31.81 50.89
C SER A 72 -25.99 -30.43 50.24
N ASN A 73 -26.00 -29.36 51.04
CA ASN A 73 -25.83 -27.99 50.54
C ASN A 73 -24.40 -27.78 49.97
N PRO A 74 -24.23 -27.46 48.67
CA PRO A 74 -22.92 -27.38 48.02
C PRO A 74 -22.30 -25.96 48.02
N THR A 75 -22.87 -24.99 48.77
CA THR A 75 -22.46 -23.57 48.72
C THR A 75 -20.96 -23.35 48.96
N ASP A 76 -20.38 -24.05 49.94
CA ASP A 76 -18.95 -23.93 50.26
C ASP A 76 -18.06 -24.48 49.14
N ILE A 77 -18.50 -25.55 48.46
CA ILE A 77 -17.75 -26.20 47.38
C ILE A 77 -17.74 -25.33 46.12
N PHE A 78 -18.87 -24.70 45.77
CA PHE A 78 -18.93 -23.73 44.67
C PHE A 78 -18.05 -22.50 44.93
N THR A 79 -18.01 -22.01 46.17
CA THR A 79 -17.16 -20.88 46.56
C THR A 79 -15.66 -21.25 46.47
N GLN A 80 -15.30 -22.47 46.89
CA GLN A 80 -13.95 -23.00 46.71
C GLN A 80 -13.60 -23.15 45.22
N LEU A 81 -14.54 -23.61 44.39
CA LEU A 81 -14.34 -23.75 42.94
C LEU A 81 -14.06 -22.41 42.27
N ALA A 82 -14.84 -21.36 42.59
CA ALA A 82 -14.59 -20.00 42.10
C ALA A 82 -13.18 -19.49 42.48
N SER A 83 -12.77 -19.68 43.74
CA SER A 83 -11.43 -19.28 44.22
C SER A 83 -10.27 -20.01 43.50
N LYS A 84 -10.52 -21.24 43.01
CA LYS A 84 -9.55 -22.01 42.24
C LYS A 84 -9.49 -21.55 40.78
N VAL A 85 -10.62 -21.13 40.20
CA VAL A 85 -10.66 -20.52 38.86
C VAL A 85 -9.95 -19.17 38.85
N ASP A 86 -10.11 -18.34 39.88
CA ASP A 86 -9.41 -17.05 39.99
C ASP A 86 -7.89 -17.22 40.14
N ARG A 87 -7.45 -18.26 40.87
CA ARG A 87 -6.03 -18.65 40.92
C ARG A 87 -5.50 -19.11 39.56
N SER A 88 -6.30 -19.84 38.78
CA SER A 88 -5.96 -20.21 37.40
C SER A 88 -5.86 -18.99 36.48
N ASN A 89 -6.77 -18.02 36.60
CA ASN A 89 -6.70 -16.74 35.87
C ASN A 89 -5.40 -15.99 36.17
N SER A 90 -5.01 -15.94 37.44
CA SER A 90 -3.76 -15.30 37.88
C SER A 90 -2.51 -16.01 37.36
N ALA A 91 -2.53 -17.35 37.28
CA ALA A 91 -1.45 -18.14 36.69
C ALA A 91 -1.35 -17.97 35.17
N MET A 92 -2.49 -17.86 34.47
CA MET A 92 -2.54 -17.61 33.01
C MET A 92 -1.96 -16.25 32.64
N ALA A 93 -2.26 -15.20 33.42
CA ALA A 93 -1.69 -13.88 33.22
C ALA A 93 -0.15 -13.85 33.33
N ALA A 94 0.45 -14.78 34.08
CA ALA A 94 1.90 -14.91 34.22
C ALA A 94 2.60 -15.50 32.99
N VAL A 95 1.88 -16.17 32.09
CA VAL A 95 2.43 -16.73 30.83
C VAL A 95 2.69 -15.63 29.79
N GLY A 96 2.07 -14.45 29.93
CA GLY A 96 2.06 -13.37 28.95
C GLY A 96 3.29 -12.47 28.89
N VAL A 97 4.44 -12.84 29.46
CA VAL A 97 5.67 -12.01 29.47
C VAL A 97 6.85 -12.81 28.92
N ASP A 98 7.17 -12.56 27.64
CA ASP A 98 8.50 -12.65 26.99
C ASP A 98 8.38 -13.15 25.54
N GLY A 99 8.15 -12.21 24.63
CA GLY A 99 7.96 -12.45 23.20
C GLY A 99 9.24 -12.53 22.36
N THR A 100 10.38 -13.01 22.87
CA THR A 100 11.65 -12.88 22.11
C THR A 100 12.56 -14.11 22.00
N ASP A 101 12.23 -15.29 22.54
CA ASP A 101 13.10 -16.47 22.35
C ASP A 101 12.40 -17.63 21.64
N LEU A 102 12.96 -17.97 20.47
CA LEU A 102 12.66 -19.21 19.76
C LEU A 102 13.14 -20.41 20.59
N ASP A 103 12.32 -21.47 20.58
CA ASP A 103 12.51 -22.82 21.17
C ASP A 103 11.85 -23.07 22.57
N PRO A 104 11.75 -24.34 23.02
CA PRO A 104 10.60 -25.16 23.50
C PRO A 104 9.26 -24.58 24.01
N LYS A 105 9.05 -23.26 24.06
CA LYS A 105 7.88 -22.61 24.68
C LYS A 105 6.53 -22.85 23.97
N THR A 106 6.52 -23.09 22.65
CA THR A 106 5.28 -23.37 21.90
C THR A 106 4.60 -24.67 22.32
N ALA A 107 5.37 -25.68 22.78
CA ALA A 107 4.81 -26.93 23.29
C ALA A 107 4.14 -26.75 24.66
N VAL A 108 4.66 -25.83 25.48
CA VAL A 108 4.12 -25.50 26.79
C VAL A 108 2.83 -24.70 26.67
N GLN A 109 2.80 -23.66 25.84
CA GLN A 109 1.58 -22.85 25.62
C GLN A 109 0.42 -23.69 25.08
N VAL A 110 0.67 -24.57 24.10
CA VAL A 110 -0.36 -25.49 23.56
C VAL A 110 -0.88 -26.47 24.63
N GLN A 111 -0.01 -26.97 25.50
CA GLN A 111 -0.42 -27.83 26.62
C GLN A 111 -1.24 -27.08 27.66
N VAL A 112 -0.85 -25.84 27.98
CA VAL A 112 -1.59 -24.97 28.91
C VAL A 112 -2.97 -24.64 28.35
N SER A 113 -3.10 -24.34 27.05
CA SER A 113 -4.40 -24.13 26.39
C SER A 113 -5.31 -25.37 26.44
N ASP A 114 -4.78 -26.56 26.16
CA ASP A 114 -5.56 -27.81 26.18
C ASP A 114 -6.05 -28.17 27.59
N ILE A 115 -5.19 -27.99 28.60
CA ILE A 115 -5.56 -28.21 30.01
C ILE A 115 -6.62 -27.21 30.46
N THR A 116 -6.46 -25.93 30.09
CA THR A 116 -7.40 -24.85 30.46
C THR A 116 -8.78 -25.06 29.83
N ALA A 117 -8.84 -25.42 28.54
CA ALA A 117 -10.10 -25.71 27.86
C ALA A 117 -10.85 -26.90 28.48
N LYS A 118 -10.13 -27.96 28.87
CA LYS A 118 -10.72 -29.11 29.59
C LYS A 118 -11.27 -28.72 30.97
N MET A 119 -10.53 -27.89 31.72
CA MET A 119 -11.01 -27.40 33.02
C MET A 119 -12.32 -26.60 32.88
N ILE A 120 -12.41 -25.71 31.89
CA ILE A 120 -13.64 -24.93 31.63
C ILE A 120 -14.82 -25.87 31.36
N LEU A 121 -14.62 -26.90 30.51
CA LEU A 121 -15.65 -27.88 30.18
C LEU A 121 -16.10 -28.69 31.40
N ASP A 122 -15.15 -29.19 32.19
CA ASP A 122 -15.42 -30.01 33.38
C ASP A 122 -16.18 -29.20 34.45
N ILE A 123 -15.79 -27.94 34.67
CA ILE A 123 -16.46 -27.02 35.60
C ILE A 123 -17.88 -26.70 35.13
N SER A 124 -18.05 -26.35 33.86
CA SER A 124 -19.35 -26.04 33.27
C SER A 124 -20.30 -27.24 33.37
N THR A 125 -19.82 -28.44 33.09
CA THR A 125 -20.60 -29.69 33.15
C THR A 125 -20.94 -30.08 34.59
N GLY A 126 -20.02 -29.89 35.54
CA GLY A 126 -20.25 -30.17 36.95
C GLY A 126 -21.28 -29.24 37.59
N CYS A 127 -21.20 -27.94 37.30
CA CYS A 127 -22.11 -26.93 37.87
C CYS A 127 -23.53 -27.05 37.31
N SER A 128 -23.68 -27.34 36.01
CA SER A 128 -24.99 -27.44 35.34
C SER A 128 -25.89 -28.55 35.88
N LYS A 129 -25.35 -29.55 36.57
CA LYS A 129 -26.14 -30.59 37.28
C LYS A 129 -27.08 -30.00 38.34
N PHE A 130 -26.76 -28.83 38.91
CA PHE A 130 -27.53 -28.20 39.99
C PHE A 130 -28.58 -27.20 39.50
N GLN A 131 -28.72 -26.99 38.19
CA GLN A 131 -29.60 -25.98 37.59
C GLN A 131 -31.09 -26.16 37.96
N ASN A 132 -31.53 -27.40 38.20
CA ASN A 132 -32.93 -27.74 38.50
C ASN A 132 -33.08 -28.43 39.86
N VAL A 133 -32.13 -28.26 40.79
CA VAL A 133 -32.15 -28.93 42.11
C VAL A 133 -32.59 -27.93 43.18
N GLU A 134 -33.72 -28.21 43.85
CA GLU A 134 -34.20 -27.40 44.97
C GLU A 134 -33.59 -27.87 46.29
N ILE A 135 -32.59 -27.14 46.79
CA ILE A 135 -31.95 -27.38 48.10
C ILE A 135 -32.22 -26.17 49.00
N LYS A 136 -32.62 -26.40 50.26
CA LYS A 136 -32.82 -25.33 51.26
C LYS A 136 -31.51 -24.55 51.47
N GLU A 137 -31.61 -23.22 51.47
CA GLU A 137 -30.48 -22.29 51.68
C GLU A 137 -29.38 -22.37 50.61
N PHE A 138 -29.71 -22.84 49.41
CA PHE A 138 -28.80 -22.86 48.24
C PHE A 138 -29.34 -21.95 47.14
N ASP A 139 -28.65 -20.83 46.89
CA ASP A 139 -28.95 -19.91 45.78
C ASP A 139 -28.04 -20.20 44.59
N TYR A 140 -28.50 -21.11 43.72
CA TYR A 140 -27.79 -21.48 42.51
C TYR A 140 -27.55 -20.28 41.58
N ALA A 141 -28.48 -19.33 41.51
CA ALA A 141 -28.39 -18.20 40.59
C ALA A 141 -27.26 -17.24 40.96
N ALA A 142 -27.12 -16.91 42.26
CA ALA A 142 -26.04 -16.05 42.74
C ALA A 142 -24.65 -16.70 42.59
N LEU A 143 -24.55 -18.01 42.85
CA LEU A 143 -23.30 -18.75 42.79
C LEU A 143 -22.87 -19.07 41.34
N SER A 144 -23.82 -19.41 40.47
CA SER A 144 -23.59 -19.62 39.04
C SER A 144 -23.09 -18.36 38.35
N SER A 145 -23.58 -17.18 38.74
CA SER A 145 -23.11 -15.89 38.21
C SER A 145 -21.64 -15.60 38.53
N LYS A 146 -21.19 -15.92 39.76
CA LYS A 146 -19.77 -15.78 40.15
C LYS A 146 -18.86 -16.70 39.36
N ILE A 147 -19.26 -17.95 39.14
CA ILE A 147 -18.49 -18.90 38.33
C ILE A 147 -18.48 -18.48 36.85
N ASP A 148 -19.59 -17.98 36.32
CA ASP A 148 -19.68 -17.48 34.95
C ASP A 148 -18.73 -16.29 34.70
N MET A 149 -18.65 -15.34 35.63
CA MET A 149 -17.66 -14.24 35.56
C MET A 149 -16.22 -14.77 35.58
N ALA A 150 -15.89 -15.72 36.45
CA ALA A 150 -14.56 -16.29 36.56
C ALA A 150 -14.15 -17.09 35.31
N LEU A 151 -15.09 -17.87 34.73
CA LEU A 151 -14.90 -18.63 33.50
C LEU A 151 -14.74 -17.71 32.28
N LYS A 152 -15.50 -16.61 32.19
CA LYS A 152 -15.33 -15.60 31.13
C LYS A 152 -13.94 -14.97 31.16
N GLY A 153 -13.38 -14.68 32.33
CA GLY A 153 -11.99 -14.23 32.48
C GLY A 153 -10.98 -15.25 31.94
N LEU A 154 -11.21 -16.54 32.19
CA LEU A 154 -10.33 -17.62 31.72
C LEU A 154 -10.43 -17.81 30.20
N CYS A 155 -11.61 -17.62 29.61
CA CYS A 155 -11.82 -17.61 28.17
C CYS A 155 -11.07 -16.45 27.48
N ILE A 156 -11.09 -15.25 28.06
CA ILE A 156 -10.33 -14.10 27.53
C ILE A 156 -8.82 -14.38 27.56
N GLY A 157 -8.30 -14.89 28.68
CA GLY A 157 -6.88 -15.26 28.77
C GLY A 157 -6.48 -16.39 27.83
N LEU A 158 -7.40 -17.32 27.51
CA LEU A 158 -7.19 -18.37 26.52
C LEU A 158 -7.16 -17.80 25.09
N ASP A 159 -8.04 -16.85 24.77
CA ASP A 159 -8.11 -16.18 23.47
C ASP A 159 -6.81 -15.39 23.18
N GLU A 160 -6.32 -14.63 24.16
CA GLU A 160 -5.04 -13.91 24.06
C GLU A 160 -3.84 -14.86 23.85
N LEU A 161 -3.83 -16.03 24.50
CA LEU A 161 -2.78 -17.03 24.34
C LEU A 161 -2.83 -17.69 22.95
N ILE A 162 -4.05 -17.98 22.46
CA ILE A 162 -4.28 -18.55 21.13
C ILE A 162 -3.87 -17.54 20.07
N ASP A 163 -4.23 -16.26 20.21
CA ASP A 163 -3.80 -15.18 19.30
C ASP A 163 -2.27 -15.01 19.31
N GLY A 164 -1.64 -15.08 20.48
CA GLY A 164 -0.19 -15.11 20.60
C GLY A 164 0.44 -16.30 19.85
N CYS A 165 -0.11 -17.50 20.02
CA CYS A 165 0.33 -18.72 19.33
C CYS A 165 0.08 -18.64 17.82
N LEU A 166 -1.08 -18.13 17.38
CA LEU A 166 -1.43 -17.95 15.97
C LEU A 166 -0.57 -16.88 15.32
N SER A 167 -0.24 -15.80 16.02
CA SER A 167 0.72 -14.79 15.59
C SER A 167 2.11 -15.38 15.41
N LEU A 168 2.58 -16.19 16.37
CA LEU A 168 3.87 -16.86 16.30
C LEU A 168 3.91 -17.92 15.18
N ILE A 169 2.87 -18.74 15.07
CA ILE A 169 2.71 -19.76 14.03
C ILE A 169 2.59 -19.08 12.67
N SER A 170 1.87 -17.97 12.55
CA SER A 170 1.77 -17.17 11.32
C SER A 170 3.14 -16.60 10.93
N SER A 171 3.89 -16.06 11.89
CA SER A 171 5.24 -15.53 11.69
C SER A 171 6.28 -16.60 11.33
N ILE A 172 6.07 -17.86 11.75
CA ILE A 172 6.99 -18.99 11.50
C ILE A 172 6.58 -19.81 10.27
N ALA A 173 5.28 -19.92 9.97
CA ALA A 173 4.73 -20.82 8.95
C ALA A 173 4.52 -20.18 7.58
N TYR A 174 4.41 -18.85 7.49
CA TYR A 174 4.19 -18.18 6.21
C TYR A 174 5.15 -16.99 6.07
N PRO A 175 6.11 -17.00 5.12
CA PRO A 175 6.82 -15.77 4.76
C PRO A 175 5.76 -14.79 4.27
N VAL A 176 5.44 -13.78 5.09
CA VAL A 176 4.41 -12.78 4.80
C VAL A 176 4.93 -11.94 3.65
N MET A 177 4.18 -11.90 2.53
CA MET A 177 4.45 -10.96 1.44
C MET A 177 3.91 -9.58 1.87
N ASP A 178 4.56 -8.99 2.86
CA ASP A 178 4.22 -7.69 3.43
C ASP A 178 5.51 -6.90 3.64
N VAL A 179 5.68 -5.89 2.78
CA VAL A 179 6.87 -5.04 2.78
C VAL A 179 6.94 -4.14 4.01
N THR A 180 5.80 -3.76 4.59
CA THR A 180 5.76 -2.90 5.80
C THR A 180 6.27 -3.67 7.00
N LYS A 181 5.85 -4.93 7.16
CA LYS A 181 6.34 -5.80 8.23
C LYS A 181 7.81 -6.18 8.04
N ALA A 182 8.25 -6.42 6.81
CA ALA A 182 9.65 -6.76 6.52
C ALA A 182 10.61 -5.61 6.91
N VAL A 183 10.30 -4.38 6.51
CA VAL A 183 11.10 -3.20 6.90
C VAL A 183 10.97 -2.92 8.39
N GLY A 184 9.76 -3.01 8.96
CA GLY A 184 9.52 -2.85 10.40
C GLY A 184 10.39 -3.80 11.22
N ALA A 185 10.51 -5.06 10.82
CA ALA A 185 11.37 -6.04 11.49
C ALA A 185 12.86 -5.68 11.44
N TYR A 186 13.36 -5.13 10.33
CA TYR A 186 14.74 -4.64 10.24
C TYR A 186 14.99 -3.45 11.17
N VAL A 187 14.10 -2.46 11.15
CA VAL A 187 14.19 -1.30 12.05
C VAL A 187 14.10 -1.76 13.51
N ASP A 188 13.22 -2.70 13.81
CA ASP A 188 13.05 -3.21 15.16
C ASP A 188 14.29 -3.94 15.68
N LYS A 189 14.94 -4.74 14.82
CA LYS A 189 16.20 -5.43 15.14
C LYS A 189 17.36 -4.44 15.33
N MET A 190 17.49 -3.48 14.42
CA MET A 190 18.51 -2.44 14.47
C MET A 190 18.45 -1.65 15.79
N LEU A 191 17.24 -1.35 16.24
CA LEU A 191 17.01 -0.58 17.45
C LEU A 191 17.06 -1.43 18.72
N SER A 192 16.94 -2.76 18.66
CA SER A 192 16.98 -3.62 19.86
C SER A 192 18.39 -4.05 20.26
N THR A 193 19.36 -4.03 19.34
CA THR A 193 20.74 -4.47 19.62
C THR A 193 21.43 -3.65 20.73
N PRO A 194 21.55 -2.31 20.64
CA PRO A 194 22.06 -1.54 21.75
C PRO A 194 21.04 -1.45 22.89
N SER A 195 21.43 -1.74 24.13
CA SER A 195 20.59 -1.53 25.33
C SER A 195 21.07 -0.30 26.10
N ALA A 196 20.81 0.89 25.56
CA ALA A 196 21.18 2.19 26.15
C ALA A 196 20.40 3.34 25.51
N ILE A 197 20.67 4.57 25.94
CA ILE A 197 20.17 5.79 25.31
C ILE A 197 20.83 5.95 23.93
N LYS A 198 20.00 6.09 22.88
CA LYS A 198 20.44 6.10 21.47
C LYS A 198 20.14 7.41 20.76
N VAL A 199 21.00 7.71 19.79
CA VAL A 199 20.76 8.64 18.68
C VAL A 199 20.62 7.82 17.42
N LEU A 200 19.60 8.11 16.60
CA LEU A 200 19.42 7.51 15.28
C LEU A 200 19.85 8.52 14.21
N LEU A 201 20.91 8.19 13.48
CA LEU A 201 21.38 8.99 12.33
C LEU A 201 20.91 8.36 11.02
N LEU A 202 20.29 9.19 10.19
CA LEU A 202 19.72 8.80 8.90
C LEU A 202 20.30 9.67 7.78
N ASP A 203 20.19 9.21 6.53
CA ASP A 203 20.44 10.04 5.35
C ASP A 203 19.12 10.46 4.70
N SER A 204 19.21 11.23 3.62
CA SER A 204 18.04 11.70 2.87
C SER A 204 17.21 10.56 2.26
N HIS A 205 17.81 9.39 2.04
CA HIS A 205 17.17 8.23 1.41
C HIS A 205 16.53 7.30 2.45
N THR A 206 17.19 7.06 3.58
CA THR A 206 16.70 6.20 4.65
C THR A 206 15.67 6.90 5.55
N THR A 207 15.68 8.23 5.63
CA THR A 207 14.71 9.00 6.44
C THR A 207 13.26 8.72 6.05
N PRO A 208 12.84 8.78 4.77
CA PRO A 208 11.49 8.40 4.35
C PRO A 208 11.14 6.94 4.67
N ILE A 209 12.11 6.01 4.55
CA ILE A 209 11.90 4.58 4.78
C ILE A 209 11.53 4.33 6.25
N VAL A 210 12.33 4.89 7.17
CA VAL A 210 12.07 4.78 8.61
C VAL A 210 10.79 5.50 9.00
N SER A 211 10.51 6.66 8.39
CA SER A 211 9.29 7.45 8.65
C SER A 211 8.00 6.72 8.29
N LEU A 212 8.03 5.84 7.29
CA LEU A 212 6.88 5.01 6.89
C LEU A 212 6.74 3.75 7.74
N SER A 213 7.84 3.22 8.28
CA SER A 213 7.83 1.94 9.00
C SER A 213 7.57 2.09 10.50
N THR A 214 8.03 3.18 11.13
CA THR A 214 7.95 3.35 12.58
C THR A 214 7.56 4.78 12.98
N THR A 215 7.01 4.92 14.18
CA THR A 215 6.61 6.22 14.73
C THR A 215 7.63 6.74 15.73
N GLN A 216 7.65 8.06 15.96
CA GLN A 216 8.50 8.66 16.99
C GLN A 216 8.24 8.05 18.38
N SER A 217 6.98 7.71 18.69
CA SER A 217 6.62 7.03 19.94
C SER A 217 7.26 5.65 20.07
N ASN A 218 7.33 4.89 18.96
CA ASN A 218 7.99 3.58 18.94
C ASN A 218 9.52 3.69 18.94
N LEU A 219 10.09 4.75 18.35
CA LEU A 219 11.51 5.05 18.51
C LEU A 219 11.84 5.34 19.98
N LEU A 220 11.02 6.15 20.64
CA LEU A 220 11.21 6.52 22.04
C LEU A 220 11.07 5.33 22.99
N SER A 221 10.11 4.42 22.75
CA SER A 221 9.97 3.19 23.55
C SER A 221 11.21 2.29 23.44
N LYS A 222 11.98 2.41 22.36
CA LYS A 222 13.25 1.71 22.13
C LYS A 222 14.47 2.52 22.56
N GLN A 223 14.28 3.54 23.39
CA GLN A 223 15.33 4.41 23.94
C GLN A 223 16.07 5.25 22.88
N VAL A 224 15.44 5.51 21.73
CA VAL A 224 15.94 6.47 20.74
C VAL A 224 15.34 7.84 21.07
N TYR A 225 16.17 8.76 21.56
CA TYR A 225 15.70 10.09 22.01
C TYR A 225 15.90 11.16 20.95
N LEU A 226 16.93 11.01 20.12
CA LEU A 226 17.28 11.97 19.09
C LEU A 226 17.33 11.26 17.73
N THR A 227 16.74 11.91 16.74
CA THR A 227 16.79 11.54 15.34
C THR A 227 17.38 12.73 14.58
N ASP A 228 18.45 12.52 13.83
CA ASP A 228 19.10 13.58 13.06
C ASP A 228 19.65 13.04 11.74
N SER A 229 20.02 13.94 10.83
CA SER A 229 20.66 13.58 9.58
C SER A 229 22.18 13.53 9.72
N ILE A 230 22.82 12.53 9.12
CA ILE A 230 24.29 12.43 9.06
C ILE A 230 24.93 13.66 8.40
N THR A 231 24.23 14.29 7.45
CA THR A 231 24.69 15.49 6.73
C THR A 231 24.67 16.76 7.58
N ASN A 232 23.97 16.75 8.72
CA ASN A 232 23.92 17.87 9.63
C ASN A 232 25.24 18.02 10.39
N LYS A 233 26.06 19.00 9.99
CA LYS A 233 27.35 19.27 10.64
C LYS A 233 27.21 19.94 12.02
N LYS A 234 26.06 20.57 12.32
CA LYS A 234 25.80 21.31 13.57
C LYS A 234 25.38 20.44 14.76
N ARG A 235 25.52 19.12 14.66
CA ARG A 235 25.23 18.17 15.75
C ARG A 235 26.14 18.41 16.96
N ASP A 236 25.56 18.45 18.15
CA ASP A 236 26.27 18.58 19.42
C ASP A 236 27.00 17.27 19.80
N ARG A 237 28.10 17.40 20.54
CA ARG A 237 28.89 16.25 21.01
C ARG A 237 28.27 15.64 22.27
N MET A 238 27.87 14.37 22.19
CA MET A 238 27.16 13.64 23.25
C MET A 238 27.77 12.25 23.45
N VAL A 239 28.97 12.19 24.03
CA VAL A 239 29.78 10.95 24.15
C VAL A 239 29.11 9.86 25.01
N HIS A 240 28.14 10.21 25.87
CA HIS A 240 27.41 9.25 26.69
C HIS A 240 26.31 8.50 25.93
N MET A 241 26.01 8.89 24.68
CA MET A 241 24.98 8.25 23.86
C MET A 241 25.61 7.26 22.87
N LYS A 242 24.83 6.23 22.52
CA LYS A 242 25.16 5.29 21.44
C LYS A 242 24.52 5.77 20.14
N CYS A 243 25.25 5.71 19.05
CA CYS A 243 24.78 6.10 17.74
C CYS A 243 24.40 4.88 16.91
N VAL A 244 23.16 4.85 16.42
CA VAL A 244 22.69 3.89 15.42
C VAL A 244 22.63 4.64 14.10
N CYS A 245 23.50 4.28 13.15
CA CYS A 245 23.50 4.85 11.82
C CYS A 245 22.75 3.91 10.88
N PHE A 246 21.70 4.38 10.21
CA PHE A 246 21.07 3.65 9.12
C PHE A 246 21.16 4.45 7.82
N LEU A 247 22.07 4.02 6.95
CA LEU A 247 22.51 4.79 5.79
C LEU A 247 22.49 3.94 4.52
N ARG A 248 22.28 4.57 3.38
CA ARG A 248 22.54 3.95 2.09
C ARG A 248 24.05 3.93 1.83
N PRO A 249 24.64 2.87 1.24
CA PRO A 249 26.06 2.85 0.84
C PRO A 249 26.30 3.72 -0.41
N SER A 250 25.96 5.00 -0.33
CA SER A 250 26.25 6.01 -1.35
C SER A 250 27.56 6.72 -1.03
N GLU A 251 28.30 7.21 -2.03
CA GLU A 251 29.54 7.96 -1.78
C GLU A 251 29.32 9.15 -0.85
N SER A 252 28.23 9.90 -1.02
CA SER A 252 27.89 11.03 -0.14
C SER A 252 27.63 10.63 1.31
N SER A 253 26.97 9.48 1.54
CA SER A 253 26.70 8.99 2.89
C SER A 253 27.97 8.41 3.54
N LEU A 254 28.81 7.73 2.74
CA LEU A 254 30.10 7.18 3.19
C LEU A 254 31.11 8.27 3.51
N GLU A 255 31.15 9.36 2.74
CA GLU A 255 31.96 10.54 3.04
C GLU A 255 31.51 11.22 4.34
N ALA A 256 30.20 11.46 4.49
CA ALA A 256 29.67 12.06 5.70
C ALA A 256 29.90 11.19 6.94
N LEU A 257 29.78 9.87 6.80
CA LEU A 257 30.11 8.92 7.86
C LEU A 257 31.63 8.91 8.16
N GLY A 258 32.46 8.99 7.14
CA GLY A 258 33.91 9.09 7.30
C GLY A 258 34.36 10.35 8.03
N GLU A 259 33.74 11.50 7.73
CA GLU A 259 33.95 12.74 8.49
C GLU A 259 33.49 12.58 9.96
N GLU A 260 32.37 11.91 10.19
CA GLU A 260 31.85 11.65 11.54
C GLU A 260 32.77 10.72 12.35
N LEU A 261 33.37 9.70 11.74
CA LEU A 261 34.27 8.76 12.43
C LEU A 261 35.63 9.37 12.77
N LYS A 262 36.10 10.34 11.95
CA LYS A 262 37.31 11.12 12.24
C LYS A 262 37.17 12.02 13.47
N GLU A 263 35.98 12.55 13.71
CA GLU A 263 35.68 13.38 14.88
C GLU A 263 34.40 12.88 15.58
N PRO A 264 34.47 11.74 16.30
CA PRO A 264 33.28 11.06 16.81
C PRO A 264 32.56 11.92 17.84
N LYS A 265 31.29 12.20 17.56
CA LYS A 265 30.39 12.97 18.42
C LYS A 265 29.75 12.11 19.50
N TYR A 266 29.65 10.80 19.29
CA TYR A 266 29.03 9.84 20.19
C TYR A 266 30.05 8.81 20.70
N GLY A 267 29.69 8.03 21.73
CA GLY A 267 30.62 7.12 22.38
C GLY A 267 30.82 5.79 21.64
N GLU A 268 29.77 5.28 20.99
CA GLU A 268 29.79 4.02 20.25
C GLU A 268 28.93 4.15 18.99
N TYR A 269 29.34 3.51 17.90
CA TYR A 269 28.63 3.52 16.62
C TYR A 269 28.23 2.11 16.19
N TYR A 270 26.96 1.96 15.81
CA TYR A 270 26.39 0.78 15.19
C TYR A 270 26.00 1.14 13.76
N LEU A 271 26.71 0.60 12.78
CA LEU A 271 26.56 0.96 11.38
C LEU A 271 25.67 -0.06 10.66
N TYR A 272 24.52 0.39 10.19
CA TYR A 272 23.59 -0.40 9.41
C TYR A 272 23.45 0.19 8.01
N PHE A 273 23.70 -0.62 6.99
CA PHE A 273 23.61 -0.20 5.59
C PHE A 273 22.37 -0.75 4.91
N SER A 274 21.69 0.07 4.08
CA SER A 274 20.45 -0.33 3.38
C SER A 274 20.68 -1.39 2.28
N ASN A 275 21.92 -1.52 1.80
CA ASN A 275 22.30 -2.42 0.70
C ASN A 275 23.73 -2.96 0.93
N THR A 276 24.19 -3.84 0.02
CA THR A 276 25.52 -4.47 0.09
C THR A 276 26.64 -3.41 0.09
N LEU A 277 27.60 -3.56 1.01
CA LEU A 277 28.75 -2.68 1.12
C LEU A 277 29.98 -3.28 0.43
N SER A 278 30.72 -2.48 -0.33
CA SER A 278 31.94 -2.95 -0.99
C SER A 278 33.08 -3.12 0.03
N LYS A 279 33.98 -4.09 -0.20
CA LYS A 279 35.16 -4.30 0.66
C LYS A 279 36.03 -3.05 0.76
N ILE A 280 36.19 -2.32 -0.34
CA ILE A 280 36.94 -1.06 -0.40
C ILE A 280 36.31 0.00 0.51
N ALA A 281 34.97 0.09 0.52
CA ALA A 281 34.27 1.01 1.41
C ALA A 281 34.44 0.62 2.89
N ILE A 282 34.44 -0.67 3.21
CA ILE A 282 34.71 -1.16 4.57
C ILE A 282 36.13 -0.79 5.01
N GLU A 283 37.13 -1.06 4.18
CA GLU A 283 38.53 -0.72 4.45
C GLU A 283 38.70 0.80 4.65
N ARG A 284 38.09 1.61 3.78
CA ARG A 284 38.09 3.08 3.90
C ARG A 284 37.47 3.57 5.21
N LEU A 285 36.35 2.98 5.65
CA LEU A 285 35.73 3.35 6.92
C LEU A 285 36.57 2.89 8.13
N ALA A 286 37.21 1.71 8.03
CA ALA A 286 38.08 1.20 9.07
C ALA A 286 39.35 2.07 9.25
N GLU A 287 39.92 2.59 8.16
CA GLU A 287 41.03 3.54 8.21
C GLU A 287 40.64 4.87 8.88
N GLN A 288 39.36 5.26 8.80
CA GLN A 288 38.86 6.51 9.34
C GLN A 288 38.40 6.41 10.80
N ASP A 289 38.18 5.20 11.33
CA ASP A 289 37.83 4.96 12.73
C ASP A 289 39.08 4.92 13.63
N GLU A 290 39.80 6.04 13.71
CA GLU A 290 41.02 6.16 14.54
C GLU A 290 40.75 5.96 16.04
N TYR A 291 39.49 6.12 16.47
CA TYR A 291 39.07 6.04 17.87
C TYR A 291 38.43 4.69 18.24
N GLU A 292 38.34 3.74 17.30
CA GLU A 292 37.77 2.39 17.49
C GLU A 292 36.35 2.41 18.11
N VAL A 293 35.55 3.40 17.69
CA VAL A 293 34.21 3.63 18.22
C VAL A 293 33.15 2.76 17.55
N VAL A 294 33.43 2.21 16.36
CA VAL A 294 32.52 1.31 15.65
C VAL A 294 32.48 -0.05 16.35
N LYS A 295 31.29 -0.49 16.75
CA LYS A 295 31.08 -1.79 17.42
C LYS A 295 30.51 -2.86 16.52
N GLU A 296 29.72 -2.45 15.53
CA GLU A 296 29.01 -3.38 14.66
C GLU A 296 28.80 -2.76 13.28
N VAL A 297 28.94 -3.59 12.25
CA VAL A 297 28.61 -3.27 10.86
C VAL A 297 27.70 -4.37 10.33
N GLN A 298 26.47 -4.03 9.94
CA GLN A 298 25.50 -4.97 9.38
C GLN A 298 24.82 -4.42 8.12
N GLU A 299 24.44 -5.34 7.24
CA GLU A 299 23.63 -5.04 6.06
C GLU A 299 22.16 -5.38 6.36
N HIS A 300 21.30 -4.39 6.22
CA HIS A 300 19.84 -4.53 6.35
C HIS A 300 19.20 -4.06 5.06
N PHE A 301 18.68 -5.01 4.27
CA PHE A 301 18.15 -4.81 2.92
C PHE A 301 16.79 -4.08 2.89
N ALA A 302 16.68 -2.96 3.59
CA ALA A 302 15.56 -2.04 3.60
C ALA A 302 15.86 -0.82 2.72
N ASP A 303 16.05 -1.05 1.41
CA ASP A 303 16.46 -0.02 0.43
C ASP A 303 15.30 0.51 -0.44
N TYR A 304 14.09 0.43 0.10
CA TYR A 304 12.83 0.83 -0.53
C TYR A 304 11.85 1.36 0.50
N SER A 305 10.93 2.23 0.08
CA SER A 305 9.87 2.77 0.92
C SER A 305 8.64 1.86 0.95
N PRO A 306 8.24 1.33 2.11
CA PRO A 306 7.07 0.46 2.25
C PRO A 306 5.80 1.32 2.39
N VAL A 307 5.16 1.68 1.28
CA VAL A 307 4.01 2.60 1.25
C VAL A 307 2.73 1.92 1.77
N LEU A 308 2.44 0.71 1.30
CA LEU A 308 1.34 -0.14 1.76
C LEU A 308 1.85 -1.58 1.92
N PRO A 309 1.13 -2.49 2.60
CA PRO A 309 1.53 -3.89 2.71
C PRO A 309 1.84 -4.57 1.36
N SER A 310 1.10 -4.20 0.30
CA SER A 310 1.28 -4.67 -1.06
C SER A 310 1.80 -3.60 -2.05
N LEU A 311 2.39 -2.49 -1.56
CA LEU A 311 2.97 -1.44 -2.39
C LEU A 311 4.31 -0.97 -1.83
N PHE A 312 5.36 -1.03 -2.65
CA PHE A 312 6.65 -0.39 -2.35
C PHE A 312 7.09 0.60 -3.44
N SER A 313 7.98 1.52 -3.07
CA SER A 313 8.55 2.50 -4.00
C SER A 313 10.06 2.62 -3.79
N LEU A 314 10.83 2.83 -4.86
CA LEU A 314 12.26 3.13 -4.74
C LEU A 314 12.54 4.62 -4.49
N ASN A 315 11.50 5.45 -4.49
CA ASN A 315 11.51 6.91 -4.40
C ASN A 315 12.41 7.59 -5.45
N HIS A 316 12.62 6.94 -6.59
CA HIS A 316 13.32 7.54 -7.73
C HIS A 316 12.35 8.43 -8.50
N ILE A 317 12.11 9.64 -7.99
CA ILE A 317 11.34 10.68 -8.68
C ILE A 317 12.34 11.55 -9.46
N PRO A 318 12.35 11.51 -10.80
CA PRO A 318 13.16 12.44 -11.59
C PRO A 318 12.53 13.83 -11.47
N LYS A 319 13.08 14.70 -10.62
CA LYS A 319 12.69 16.12 -10.58
C LYS A 319 13.70 16.94 -11.38
N ALA A 320 13.22 17.97 -12.07
CA ALA A 320 14.09 18.91 -12.76
C ALA A 320 15.09 19.53 -11.76
N SER A 321 16.36 19.50 -12.11
CA SER A 321 17.47 20.14 -11.39
C SER A 321 17.32 21.67 -11.26
N SER A 322 16.27 22.25 -11.85
CA SER A 322 15.95 23.68 -11.86
C SER A 322 15.00 24.14 -10.76
N SER A 323 14.50 23.26 -9.88
CA SER A 323 13.79 23.72 -8.66
C SER A 323 14.80 24.21 -7.61
N THR A 324 15.39 25.36 -7.89
CA THR A 324 16.07 26.17 -6.89
C THR A 324 15.03 26.71 -5.92
N SER A 325 15.33 26.71 -4.62
CA SER A 325 14.60 27.54 -3.66
C SER A 325 14.60 29.01 -4.12
N ALA A 326 13.73 29.85 -3.57
CA ALA A 326 13.74 31.30 -3.81
C ALA A 326 15.10 31.97 -3.52
N ASP A 327 16.01 31.27 -2.83
CA ASP A 327 17.35 31.70 -2.45
C ASP A 327 18.45 31.05 -3.32
N GLY A 328 18.11 30.43 -4.46
CA GLY A 328 19.07 29.87 -5.41
C GLY A 328 19.75 28.57 -4.97
N THR A 329 19.36 27.99 -3.83
CA THR A 329 19.92 26.72 -3.34
C THR A 329 19.15 25.53 -3.92
N PRO A 330 19.84 24.46 -4.38
CA PRO A 330 19.18 23.22 -4.78
C PRO A 330 18.34 22.69 -3.62
N LEU A 331 17.07 22.37 -3.85
CA LEU A 331 16.23 21.75 -2.83
C LEU A 331 16.88 20.40 -2.40
N PRO A 332 16.98 20.12 -1.09
CA PRO A 332 17.75 18.99 -0.55
C PRO A 332 17.19 17.59 -0.89
N PHE A 333 16.08 17.52 -1.63
CA PHE A 333 15.49 16.27 -2.14
C PHE A 333 15.80 16.00 -3.63
N SER A 334 16.59 16.85 -4.29
CA SER A 334 16.94 16.76 -5.72
C SER A 334 18.22 15.95 -5.97
N SER A 335 18.24 14.66 -5.61
CA SER A 335 19.42 13.78 -5.78
C SER A 335 19.24 12.66 -6.80
N ASN A 336 18.08 12.54 -7.46
CA ASN A 336 17.82 11.43 -8.35
C ASN A 336 17.95 11.91 -9.80
N GLY A 337 19.03 11.47 -10.46
CA GLY A 337 19.28 11.72 -11.88
C GLY A 337 18.15 11.19 -12.80
N PRO A 338 18.25 11.46 -14.11
CA PRO A 338 17.24 11.02 -15.07
C PRO A 338 17.03 9.50 -15.02
N LEU A 339 15.80 9.06 -15.25
CA LEU A 339 15.49 7.63 -15.38
C LEU A 339 15.95 7.08 -16.74
N TYR A 340 15.67 7.85 -17.80
CA TYR A 340 15.97 7.51 -19.18
C TYR A 340 17.35 8.04 -19.59
N GLY A 341 18.02 7.30 -20.46
CA GLY A 341 19.24 7.76 -21.14
C GLY A 341 18.92 8.62 -22.36
N SER A 342 19.72 8.48 -23.42
CA SER A 342 19.56 9.23 -24.69
C SER A 342 18.32 8.89 -25.53
N ASN A 343 17.58 7.84 -25.18
CA ASN A 343 16.39 7.40 -25.90
C ASN A 343 15.40 6.67 -24.98
N PRO A 344 14.11 6.54 -25.38
CA PRO A 344 13.06 5.94 -24.55
C PRO A 344 13.31 4.49 -24.12
N ASN A 345 14.15 3.74 -24.83
CA ASN A 345 14.45 2.33 -24.56
C ASN A 345 15.78 2.13 -23.83
N SER A 346 16.44 3.21 -23.41
CA SER A 346 17.73 3.19 -22.74
C SER A 346 17.61 3.66 -21.31
N TRP A 347 18.23 2.92 -20.40
CA TRP A 347 18.40 3.36 -19.02
C TRP A 347 19.53 4.36 -18.89
N ASP A 348 19.36 5.34 -18.01
CA ASP A 348 20.50 5.97 -17.37
C ASP A 348 21.27 4.92 -16.53
N PRO A 349 22.61 4.85 -16.62
CA PRO A 349 23.40 3.85 -15.90
C PRO A 349 23.22 3.88 -14.38
N ALA A 350 23.14 5.07 -13.76
CA ALA A 350 22.99 5.22 -12.32
C ALA A 350 21.58 4.82 -11.87
N ALA A 351 20.55 5.21 -12.64
CA ALA A 351 19.17 4.80 -12.38
C ALA A 351 18.97 3.27 -12.49
N LEU A 352 19.63 2.62 -13.46
CA LEU A 352 19.60 1.16 -13.61
C LEU A 352 20.20 0.47 -12.38
N GLU A 353 21.41 0.86 -11.96
CA GLU A 353 22.07 0.25 -10.79
C GLU A 353 21.25 0.49 -9.52
N ARG A 354 20.71 1.69 -9.33
CA ARG A 354 19.79 2.01 -8.22
C ARG A 354 18.57 1.10 -8.20
N THR A 355 18.01 0.82 -9.37
CA THR A 355 16.82 -0.03 -9.52
C THR A 355 17.14 -1.50 -9.24
N ILE A 356 18.28 -2.00 -9.72
CA ILE A 356 18.76 -3.36 -9.43
C ILE A 356 18.95 -3.54 -7.92
N GLN A 357 19.65 -2.60 -7.27
CA GLN A 357 19.86 -2.57 -5.82
C GLN A 357 18.55 -2.63 -5.04
N GLY A 358 17.56 -1.81 -5.43
CA GLY A 358 16.26 -1.76 -4.77
C GLY A 358 15.44 -3.05 -4.92
N ILE A 359 15.41 -3.64 -6.13
CA ILE A 359 14.71 -4.91 -6.36
C ILE A 359 15.38 -6.04 -5.58
N CYS A 360 16.72 -6.14 -5.63
CA CYS A 360 17.46 -7.13 -4.85
C CYS A 360 17.16 -6.98 -3.36
N ALA A 361 17.08 -5.75 -2.83
CA ALA A 361 16.73 -5.52 -1.45
C ALA A 361 15.32 -6.04 -1.09
N VAL A 362 14.31 -5.82 -1.94
CA VAL A 362 12.96 -6.38 -1.78
C VAL A 362 12.98 -7.92 -1.80
N LEU A 363 13.76 -8.52 -2.69
CA LEU A 363 13.86 -9.97 -2.78
C LEU A 363 14.52 -10.58 -1.53
N LEU A 364 15.56 -9.93 -1.00
CA LEU A 364 16.27 -10.34 0.21
C LEU A 364 15.41 -10.15 1.47
N SER A 365 14.69 -9.03 1.58
CA SER A 365 13.81 -8.73 2.72
C SER A 365 12.65 -9.74 2.82
N LEU A 366 12.09 -10.14 1.68
CA LEU A 366 11.00 -11.12 1.60
C LEU A 366 11.51 -12.57 1.54
N LYS A 367 12.83 -12.78 1.45
CA LYS A 367 13.49 -14.08 1.27
C LYS A 367 12.93 -14.86 0.07
N LYS A 368 12.86 -14.20 -1.09
CA LYS A 368 12.30 -14.74 -2.35
C LYS A 368 13.36 -14.82 -3.43
N LYS A 369 13.45 -15.97 -4.10
CA LYS A 369 14.29 -16.18 -5.29
C LYS A 369 13.38 -16.38 -6.52
N PRO A 370 13.16 -15.34 -7.34
CA PRO A 370 12.12 -15.39 -8.36
C PRO A 370 12.59 -15.95 -9.71
N ILE A 371 11.63 -16.47 -10.46
CA ILE A 371 11.71 -16.53 -11.93
C ILE A 371 11.33 -15.16 -12.47
N ILE A 372 11.99 -14.68 -13.52
CA ILE A 372 11.82 -13.32 -14.03
C ILE A 372 11.16 -13.37 -15.42
N ARG A 373 10.07 -12.63 -15.56
CA ARG A 373 9.40 -12.32 -16.84
C ARG A 373 9.38 -10.82 -17.06
N TYR A 374 9.38 -10.39 -18.31
CA TYR A 374 9.40 -8.97 -18.66
C TYR A 374 8.57 -8.69 -19.91
N GLU A 375 8.14 -7.44 -20.11
CA GLU A 375 7.51 -7.00 -21.37
C GLU A 375 8.52 -7.00 -22.53
N ARG A 376 8.25 -7.79 -23.58
CA ARG A 376 9.15 -7.98 -24.71
C ARG A 376 9.50 -6.68 -25.44
N MET A 377 8.53 -5.79 -25.61
CA MET A 377 8.73 -4.53 -26.35
C MET A 377 9.54 -3.50 -25.55
N SER A 378 9.71 -3.69 -24.24
CA SER A 378 10.53 -2.80 -23.41
C SER A 378 11.99 -3.26 -23.35
N GLY A 379 12.86 -2.54 -24.06
CA GLY A 379 14.31 -2.73 -23.95
C GLY A 379 14.82 -2.50 -22.52
N MET A 380 14.19 -1.60 -21.77
CA MET A 380 14.49 -1.30 -20.38
C MET A 380 14.13 -2.47 -19.46
N ALA A 381 12.92 -3.02 -19.58
CA ALA A 381 12.47 -4.16 -18.77
C ALA A 381 13.35 -5.40 -18.99
N ARG A 382 13.71 -5.69 -20.26
CA ARG A 382 14.64 -6.76 -20.61
C ARG A 382 16.00 -6.58 -19.92
N LYS A 383 16.62 -5.40 -20.06
CA LYS A 383 17.94 -5.11 -19.47
C LYS A 383 17.91 -5.24 -17.95
N LEU A 384 16.87 -4.72 -17.30
CA LEU A 384 16.68 -4.84 -15.86
C LEU A 384 16.55 -6.30 -15.41
N GLY A 385 15.73 -7.09 -16.09
CA GLY A 385 15.56 -8.51 -15.78
C GLY A 385 16.85 -9.32 -15.89
N THR A 386 17.64 -9.08 -16.94
CA THR A 386 18.94 -9.73 -17.14
C THR A 386 19.94 -9.36 -16.03
N GLU A 387 20.04 -8.07 -15.66
CA GLU A 387 20.98 -7.63 -14.64
C GLU A 387 20.58 -8.06 -13.21
N VAL A 388 19.28 -8.08 -12.89
CA VAL A 388 18.79 -8.63 -11.61
C VAL A 388 19.12 -10.11 -11.51
N LEU A 389 18.89 -10.89 -12.58
CA LEU A 389 19.27 -12.31 -12.60
C LEU A 389 20.77 -12.49 -12.41
N ARG A 390 21.59 -11.69 -13.10
CA ARG A 390 23.04 -11.70 -12.97
C ARG A 390 23.50 -11.39 -11.53
N ARG A 391 22.87 -10.41 -10.86
CA ARG A 391 23.16 -10.07 -9.46
C ARG A 391 22.85 -11.23 -8.52
N ILE A 392 21.68 -11.87 -8.67
CA ILE A 392 21.29 -13.04 -7.88
C ILE A 392 22.28 -14.19 -8.07
N GLN A 393 22.79 -14.40 -9.28
CA GLN A 393 23.78 -15.43 -9.59
C GLN A 393 25.18 -15.10 -9.05
N ALA A 394 25.54 -13.82 -8.96
CA ALA A 394 26.82 -13.38 -8.43
C ALA A 394 26.91 -13.53 -6.90
N GLU A 395 25.77 -13.47 -6.19
CA GLU A 395 25.70 -13.54 -4.72
C GLU A 395 24.86 -14.74 -4.24
N PRO A 396 25.25 -16.00 -4.57
CA PRO A 396 24.41 -17.17 -4.30
C PRO A 396 24.17 -17.41 -2.81
N ALA A 397 25.12 -17.02 -1.94
CA ALA A 397 25.01 -17.18 -0.49
C ALA A 397 23.91 -16.31 0.12
N LEU A 398 23.67 -15.10 -0.41
CA LEU A 398 22.61 -14.21 0.08
C LEU A 398 21.22 -14.70 -0.32
N PHE A 399 21.12 -15.44 -1.43
CA PHE A 399 19.88 -15.98 -1.98
C PHE A 399 19.69 -17.49 -1.71
N ASP A 400 20.44 -18.06 -0.76
CA ASP A 400 20.30 -19.45 -0.33
C ASP A 400 19.15 -19.59 0.68
N PHE A 401 17.93 -19.52 0.15
CA PHE A 401 16.70 -19.67 0.92
C PHE A 401 16.16 -21.09 0.83
N ARG A 402 15.36 -21.49 1.82
CA ARG A 402 14.55 -22.71 1.69
C ARG A 402 13.69 -22.60 0.44
N LEU A 403 13.87 -23.53 -0.49
CA LEU A 403 13.12 -23.57 -1.74
C LEU A 403 11.62 -23.67 -1.43
N THR A 404 10.84 -22.74 -1.99
CA THR A 404 9.39 -22.82 -2.00
C THR A 404 8.95 -23.90 -3.00
N GLN A 405 7.82 -24.57 -2.74
CA GLN A 405 7.30 -25.59 -3.67
C GLN A 405 7.05 -25.02 -5.07
N VAL A 406 6.62 -23.77 -5.14
CA VAL A 406 6.49 -23.01 -6.40
C VAL A 406 7.42 -21.79 -6.32
N PRO A 407 8.29 -21.57 -7.31
CA PRO A 407 9.14 -20.39 -7.33
C PRO A 407 8.29 -19.11 -7.48
N PRO A 408 8.59 -18.03 -6.74
CA PRO A 408 7.92 -16.75 -6.92
C PRO A 408 8.21 -16.19 -8.33
N LEU A 409 7.31 -15.34 -8.82
CA LEU A 409 7.48 -14.66 -10.11
C LEU A 409 7.80 -13.18 -9.89
N LEU A 410 8.84 -12.68 -10.56
CA LEU A 410 9.08 -11.25 -10.76
C LEU A 410 8.64 -10.88 -12.17
N LEU A 411 7.60 -10.06 -12.30
CA LEU A 411 7.10 -9.53 -13.56
C LEU A 411 7.53 -8.05 -13.71
N ILE A 412 8.34 -7.76 -14.71
CA ILE A 412 8.84 -6.41 -14.99
C ILE A 412 8.01 -5.80 -16.13
N LEU A 413 7.36 -4.69 -15.82
CA LEU A 413 6.50 -3.93 -16.72
C LEU A 413 7.08 -2.53 -16.98
N ASP A 414 6.66 -1.88 -18.05
CA ASP A 414 7.09 -0.53 -18.42
C ASP A 414 5.88 0.41 -18.51
N ARG A 415 5.98 1.56 -17.85
CA ARG A 415 4.94 2.59 -17.81
C ARG A 415 4.52 3.07 -19.20
N ARG A 416 5.41 2.97 -20.20
CA ARG A 416 5.09 3.34 -21.58
C ARG A 416 4.00 2.47 -22.20
N ASN A 417 3.76 1.27 -21.68
CA ASN A 417 2.67 0.40 -22.16
C ASN A 417 1.29 0.92 -21.71
N ASP A 418 1.23 1.64 -20.58
CA ASP A 418 0.01 2.27 -20.06
C ASP A 418 0.28 3.71 -19.56
N PRO A 419 0.35 4.69 -20.49
CA PRO A 419 0.46 6.10 -20.16
C PRO A 419 -0.87 6.75 -19.75
N VAL A 420 -2.00 6.05 -19.86
CA VAL A 420 -3.33 6.61 -19.58
C VAL A 420 -3.58 6.67 -18.07
N THR A 421 -3.37 5.56 -17.37
CA THR A 421 -3.59 5.45 -15.91
C THR A 421 -3.01 6.62 -15.10
N PRO A 422 -1.73 7.03 -15.26
CA PRO A 422 -1.17 8.15 -14.48
C PRO A 422 -1.77 9.52 -14.85
N LEU A 423 -2.42 9.67 -16.00
CA LEU A 423 -2.97 10.96 -16.47
C LEU A 423 -4.42 11.20 -16.06
N LEU A 424 -5.11 10.20 -15.53
CA LEU A 424 -6.52 10.28 -15.16
C LEU A 424 -6.71 10.92 -13.78
N THR A 425 -7.73 11.76 -13.66
CA THR A 425 -8.16 12.30 -12.37
C THR A 425 -8.70 11.20 -11.48
N GLN A 426 -8.20 11.14 -10.25
CA GLN A 426 -8.49 10.07 -9.31
C GLN A 426 -9.56 10.46 -8.29
N TRP A 427 -10.49 9.55 -7.99
CA TRP A 427 -11.64 9.78 -7.11
C TRP A 427 -11.69 8.88 -5.87
N THR A 428 -10.62 8.13 -5.62
CA THR A 428 -10.48 7.32 -4.39
C THR A 428 -9.62 8.06 -3.40
N TYR A 429 -9.88 7.92 -2.09
CA TYR A 429 -9.34 8.85 -1.11
C TYR A 429 -7.81 9.02 -1.18
N GLN A 430 -7.04 7.93 -1.11
CA GLN A 430 -5.57 8.00 -1.18
C GLN A 430 -5.07 8.55 -2.52
N ALA A 431 -5.61 8.06 -3.63
CA ALA A 431 -5.18 8.46 -4.96
C ALA A 431 -5.50 9.94 -5.25
N MET A 432 -6.66 10.40 -4.79
CA MET A 432 -7.11 11.78 -4.93
C MET A 432 -6.27 12.76 -4.10
N VAL A 433 -5.90 12.37 -2.87
CA VAL A 433 -4.97 13.17 -2.05
C VAL A 433 -3.62 13.31 -2.74
N HIS A 434 -3.07 12.22 -3.29
CA HIS A 434 -1.79 12.30 -4.00
C HIS A 434 -1.87 13.06 -5.33
N GLU A 435 -2.99 12.98 -6.05
CA GLU A 435 -3.21 13.68 -7.31
C GLU A 435 -3.33 15.20 -7.11
N ILE A 436 -4.04 15.64 -6.07
CA ILE A 436 -4.37 17.06 -5.87
C ILE A 436 -3.44 17.76 -4.87
N LEU A 437 -3.02 17.07 -3.79
CA LEU A 437 -2.26 17.67 -2.68
C LEU A 437 -0.82 17.11 -2.56
N GLU A 438 -0.46 16.10 -3.36
CA GLU A 438 0.82 15.40 -3.34
C GLU A 438 1.19 14.79 -1.97
N ILE A 439 1.15 13.46 -1.89
CA ILE A 439 1.74 12.74 -0.74
C ILE A 439 3.26 12.67 -0.95
N GLN A 440 4.01 13.37 -0.09
CA GLN A 440 5.47 13.40 -0.11
C GLN A 440 6.09 12.07 0.37
N PRO A 441 7.35 11.78 -0.03
CA PRO A 441 8.10 10.64 0.52
C PRO A 441 8.13 10.69 2.05
N GLY A 442 7.59 9.65 2.72
CA GLY A 442 7.40 9.63 4.17
C GLY A 442 5.94 9.79 4.63
N GLY A 443 4.99 9.92 3.71
CA GLY A 443 3.55 9.93 4.02
C GLY A 443 3.04 11.27 4.56
N ARG A 444 3.72 12.37 4.21
CA ARG A 444 3.35 13.73 4.64
C ARG A 444 2.61 14.46 3.52
N VAL A 445 1.71 15.36 3.89
CA VAL A 445 1.01 16.28 2.98
C VAL A 445 1.17 17.70 3.50
N ASP A 446 1.50 18.61 2.60
CA ASP A 446 1.65 20.04 2.89
C ASP A 446 0.36 20.78 2.57
N LEU A 447 -0.21 21.42 3.58
CA LEU A 447 -1.41 22.24 3.50
C LEU A 447 -1.12 23.72 3.76
N SER A 448 0.15 24.15 3.76
CA SER A 448 0.55 25.54 4.02
C SER A 448 -0.08 26.56 3.06
N MET A 449 -0.41 26.14 1.83
CA MET A 449 -1.05 26.97 0.81
C MET A 449 -2.59 27.02 0.93
N VAL A 450 -3.17 26.31 1.89
CA VAL A 450 -4.62 26.28 2.12
C VAL A 450 -5.07 27.56 2.85
N PRO A 451 -6.09 28.27 2.35
CA PRO A 451 -6.61 29.46 3.02
C PRO A 451 -7.11 29.14 4.43
N ASP A 452 -6.81 30.03 5.39
CA ASP A 452 -7.28 29.94 6.79
C ASP A 452 -6.94 28.62 7.50
N ILE A 453 -5.89 27.91 7.06
CA ILE A 453 -5.44 26.68 7.72
C ILE A 453 -4.83 26.97 9.08
N ARG A 454 -5.19 26.17 10.07
CA ARG A 454 -4.61 26.29 11.41
C ARG A 454 -3.12 25.91 11.37
N PRO A 455 -2.24 26.59 12.13
CA PRO A 455 -0.80 26.32 12.12
C PRO A 455 -0.44 24.84 12.37
N GLU A 456 -1.18 24.17 13.27
CA GLU A 456 -0.97 22.75 13.59
C GLU A 456 -1.38 21.77 12.47
N LEU A 457 -2.08 22.24 11.43
CA LEU A 457 -2.51 21.45 10.28
C LEU A 457 -1.73 21.77 9.00
N GLN A 458 -0.73 22.66 9.04
CA GLN A 458 0.06 23.00 7.87
C GLN A 458 0.83 21.81 7.30
N GLN A 459 1.27 20.88 8.15
CA GLN A 459 1.84 19.61 7.74
C GLN A 459 1.12 18.48 8.44
N ILE A 460 0.58 17.56 7.66
CA ILE A 460 -0.15 16.40 8.17
C ILE A 460 0.51 15.10 7.73
N THR A 461 0.39 14.07 8.56
CA THR A 461 0.85 12.72 8.22
C THR A 461 -0.36 11.82 7.94
N LEU A 462 -0.31 11.12 6.80
CA LEU A 462 -1.31 10.17 6.32
C LEU A 462 -0.66 8.80 6.11
N THR A 463 -0.66 7.99 7.16
CA THR A 463 -0.08 6.64 7.17
C THR A 463 -1.09 5.65 7.75
N PRO A 464 -1.46 4.57 7.04
CA PRO A 464 -2.48 3.62 7.50
C PRO A 464 -2.21 3.00 8.88
N PRO A 465 -0.97 2.63 9.27
CA PRO A 465 -0.71 2.01 10.57
C PRO A 465 -1.03 2.91 11.77
N THR A 466 -0.95 4.23 11.61
CA THR A 466 -1.15 5.22 12.68
C THR A 466 -2.51 5.89 12.63
N ASP A 467 -3.26 5.69 11.54
CA ASP A 467 -4.48 6.41 11.23
C ASP A 467 -5.59 5.44 10.84
N PRO A 468 -6.43 5.02 11.82
CA PRO A 468 -7.51 4.07 11.56
C PRO A 468 -8.55 4.59 10.56
N PHE A 469 -8.85 5.89 10.59
CA PHE A 469 -9.83 6.50 9.68
C PHE A 469 -9.31 6.44 8.24
N PHE A 470 -8.05 6.81 8.03
CA PHE A 470 -7.41 6.72 6.72
C PHE A 470 -7.30 5.26 6.23
N ALA A 471 -6.94 4.32 7.11
CA ALA A 471 -6.82 2.91 6.76
C ALA A 471 -8.16 2.30 6.29
N GLN A 472 -9.27 2.64 6.95
CA GLN A 472 -10.60 2.15 6.58
C GLN A 472 -11.12 2.76 5.27
N ASN A 473 -10.80 4.03 5.02
CA ASN A 473 -11.32 4.79 3.88
C ASN A 473 -10.33 4.93 2.71
N LEU A 474 -9.22 4.21 2.74
CA LEU A 474 -8.11 4.33 1.77
C LEU A 474 -8.60 4.26 0.32
N PHE A 475 -9.50 3.32 0.04
CA PHE A 475 -10.04 3.03 -1.28
C PHE A 475 -11.49 3.51 -1.49
N ALA A 476 -12.06 4.22 -0.50
CA ALA A 476 -13.41 4.77 -0.59
C ALA A 476 -13.46 5.82 -1.70
N ASN A 477 -14.55 5.84 -2.47
CA ASN A 477 -14.83 6.89 -3.43
C ASN A 477 -15.15 8.20 -2.70
N PHE A 478 -14.89 9.32 -3.38
CA PHE A 478 -15.07 10.65 -2.80
C PHE A 478 -16.50 10.94 -2.32
N GLY A 479 -17.52 10.38 -3.01
CA GLY A 479 -18.92 10.48 -2.58
C GLY A 479 -19.19 9.81 -1.23
N ASP A 480 -18.78 8.55 -1.10
CA ASP A 480 -18.98 7.75 0.13
C ASP A 480 -18.13 8.34 1.27
N LEU A 481 -16.90 8.78 0.98
CA LEU A 481 -16.01 9.44 1.93
C LEU A 481 -16.66 10.66 2.59
N GLY A 482 -17.39 11.48 1.82
CA GLY A 482 -18.09 12.63 2.37
C GLY A 482 -19.18 12.24 3.38
N ALA A 483 -19.90 11.15 3.13
CA ALA A 483 -20.88 10.61 4.08
C ALA A 483 -20.20 10.03 5.33
N THR A 484 -19.12 9.26 5.15
CA THR A 484 -18.35 8.68 6.26
C THR A 484 -17.71 9.75 7.14
N ILE A 485 -17.23 10.86 6.59
CA ILE A 485 -16.72 12.00 7.39
C ILE A 485 -17.84 12.65 8.19
N GLN A 486 -19.03 12.86 7.62
CA GLN A 486 -20.15 13.41 8.36
C GLN A 486 -20.55 12.50 9.53
N GLU A 487 -20.56 11.19 9.32
CA GLU A 487 -20.79 10.21 10.38
C GLU A 487 -19.67 10.25 11.44
N HIS A 488 -18.41 10.35 11.01
CA HIS A 488 -17.26 10.44 11.91
C HIS A 488 -17.35 11.70 12.80
N VAL A 489 -17.71 12.85 12.23
CA VAL A 489 -17.97 14.10 12.98
C VAL A 489 -19.14 13.94 13.94
N LYS A 490 -20.27 13.38 13.50
CA LYS A 490 -21.44 13.14 14.38
C LYS A 490 -21.10 12.20 15.53
N SER A 491 -20.32 11.15 15.26
CA SER A 491 -19.86 10.20 16.28
C SER A 491 -18.96 10.89 17.30
N TYR A 492 -18.10 11.80 16.85
CA TYR A 492 -17.27 12.64 17.72
C TYR A 492 -18.14 13.58 18.57
N GLN A 493 -19.08 14.30 17.95
CA GLN A 493 -20.01 15.19 18.66
C GLN A 493 -20.85 14.44 19.71
N ALA A 494 -21.36 13.25 19.37
CA ALA A 494 -22.15 12.43 20.29
C ALA A 494 -21.31 11.96 21.48
N LYS A 495 -20.05 11.53 21.24
CA LYS A 495 -19.10 11.16 22.30
C LYS A 495 -18.67 12.36 23.16
N THR A 496 -18.66 13.57 22.57
CA THR A 496 -18.38 14.83 23.29
C THR A 496 -19.56 15.23 24.17
N ALA A 497 -20.78 15.14 23.64
CA ALA A 497 -22.01 15.57 24.30
C ALA A 497 -22.48 14.60 25.40
N SER A 498 -22.17 13.29 25.28
CA SER A 498 -22.61 12.27 26.23
C SER A 498 -21.84 12.24 27.55
N GLN A 499 -20.74 13.01 27.67
CA GLN A 499 -19.84 12.93 28.84
C GLN A 499 -19.78 14.20 29.70
N GLY A 500 -20.63 15.21 29.46
CA GLY A 500 -20.89 16.28 30.43
C GLY A 500 -21.25 17.62 29.80
N ALA A 501 -22.23 18.32 30.39
CA ALA A 501 -22.42 19.75 30.18
C ALA A 501 -21.16 20.48 30.69
N ILE A 502 -20.30 20.92 29.78
CA ILE A 502 -19.13 21.71 30.10
C ILE A 502 -19.62 23.12 30.43
N GLU A 503 -19.87 23.41 31.71
CA GLU A 503 -20.40 24.70 32.17
C GLU A 503 -19.30 25.75 32.40
N SER A 504 -18.02 25.35 32.50
CA SER A 504 -16.89 26.26 32.72
C SER A 504 -15.64 25.97 31.88
N ILE A 505 -14.84 27.03 31.67
CA ILE A 505 -13.52 26.96 30.99
C ILE A 505 -12.52 26.07 31.75
N ALA A 506 -12.67 25.96 33.09
CA ALA A 506 -11.82 25.10 33.92
C ALA A 506 -12.17 23.62 33.76
N ASP A 507 -13.46 23.29 33.60
CA ASP A 507 -13.91 21.91 33.34
C ASP A 507 -13.49 21.45 31.94
N MET A 508 -13.47 22.37 30.97
CA MET A 508 -12.95 22.08 29.63
C MET A 508 -11.45 21.76 29.65
N LYS A 509 -10.66 22.52 30.43
CA LYS A 509 -9.23 22.26 30.60
C LYS A 509 -8.98 20.93 31.30
N ARG A 510 -9.73 20.63 32.38
CA ARG A 510 -9.64 19.37 33.12
C ARG A 510 -10.07 18.18 32.28
N PHE A 511 -11.12 18.31 31.48
CA PHE A 511 -11.58 17.28 30.54
C PHE A 511 -10.55 16.97 29.44
N VAL A 512 -9.92 18.01 28.87
CA VAL A 512 -8.86 17.85 27.87
C VAL A 512 -7.58 17.27 28.48
N GLU A 513 -7.30 17.55 29.76
CA GLU A 513 -6.16 17.00 30.50
C GLU A 513 -6.41 15.56 31.02
N GLU A 514 -7.66 15.20 31.38
CA GLU A 514 -8.04 13.88 31.90
C GLU A 514 -8.28 12.83 30.79
N TYR A 515 -8.56 13.23 29.54
CA TYR A 515 -8.82 12.29 28.41
C TYR A 515 -7.94 12.51 27.17
N PRO A 516 -6.68 12.02 27.18
CA PRO A 516 -5.77 12.11 26.02
C PRO A 516 -6.29 11.44 24.74
N GLU A 517 -7.08 10.38 24.88
CA GLU A 517 -7.77 9.67 23.78
C GLU A 517 -8.67 10.62 22.98
N PHE A 518 -9.37 11.53 23.69
CA PHE A 518 -10.31 12.46 23.10
C PHE A 518 -9.59 13.56 22.29
N ARG A 519 -8.45 14.05 22.79
CA ARG A 519 -7.59 14.98 22.05
C ARG A 519 -7.04 14.34 20.77
N LYS A 520 -6.62 13.08 20.82
CA LYS A 520 -6.18 12.33 19.62
C LYS A 520 -7.32 12.16 18.62
N LEU A 521 -8.51 11.79 19.08
CA LEU A 521 -9.70 11.64 18.24
C LEU A 521 -10.08 12.96 17.57
N GLY A 522 -10.15 14.06 18.34
CA GLY A 522 -10.44 15.39 17.80
C GLY A 522 -9.41 15.86 16.77
N GLY A 523 -8.13 15.61 17.03
CA GLY A 523 -7.05 15.86 16.07
C GLY A 523 -7.20 15.06 14.77
N ASN A 524 -7.55 13.77 14.86
CA ASN A 524 -7.78 12.92 13.69
C ASN A 524 -9.00 13.37 12.87
N VAL A 525 -10.13 13.63 13.53
CA VAL A 525 -11.34 14.17 12.87
C VAL A 525 -11.01 15.48 12.15
N SER A 526 -10.36 16.41 12.84
CA SER A 526 -10.05 17.71 12.29
C SER A 526 -9.07 17.65 11.11
N LYS A 527 -8.09 16.74 11.15
CA LYS A 527 -7.20 16.45 10.03
C LYS A 527 -7.99 16.04 8.78
N HIS A 528 -8.87 15.05 8.88
CA HIS A 528 -9.61 14.55 7.71
C HIS A 528 -10.67 15.54 7.20
N VAL A 529 -11.28 16.32 8.09
CA VAL A 529 -12.17 17.43 7.69
C VAL A 529 -11.40 18.49 6.90
N ALA A 530 -10.20 18.87 7.35
CA ALA A 530 -9.38 19.84 6.63
C ALA A 530 -8.95 19.32 5.24
N VAL A 531 -8.48 18.07 5.15
CA VAL A 531 -8.09 17.45 3.87
C VAL A 531 -9.28 17.40 2.91
N VAL A 532 -10.42 16.84 3.34
CA VAL A 532 -11.58 16.69 2.44
C VAL A 532 -12.24 18.02 2.12
N GLY A 533 -12.22 18.98 3.05
CA GLY A 533 -12.62 20.37 2.78
C GLY A 533 -11.79 20.99 1.66
N GLU A 534 -10.47 20.83 1.71
CA GLU A 534 -9.59 21.36 0.66
C GLU A 534 -9.75 20.62 -0.68
N LEU A 535 -9.87 19.29 -0.66
CA LEU A 535 -10.16 18.50 -1.87
C LEU A 535 -11.45 18.98 -2.54
N SER A 536 -12.51 19.19 -1.76
CA SER A 536 -13.79 19.71 -2.26
C SER A 536 -13.66 21.10 -2.88
N ARG A 537 -12.90 21.99 -2.22
CA ARG A 537 -12.65 23.36 -2.70
C ARG A 537 -11.91 23.34 -4.05
N LEU A 538 -10.87 22.52 -4.19
CA LEU A 538 -10.08 22.41 -5.41
C LEU A 538 -10.86 21.77 -6.56
N VAL A 539 -11.64 20.71 -6.27
CA VAL A 539 -12.56 20.09 -7.25
C VAL A 539 -13.54 21.11 -7.83
N GLY A 540 -14.13 21.94 -6.97
CA GLY A 540 -15.07 22.99 -7.38
C GLY A 540 -14.39 24.12 -8.15
N ARG A 541 -13.22 24.60 -7.68
CA ARG A 541 -12.47 25.69 -8.30
C ARG A 541 -12.03 25.34 -9.72
N ASP A 542 -11.45 24.17 -9.89
CA ASP A 542 -10.83 23.76 -11.16
C ASP A 542 -11.79 22.95 -12.06
N SER A 543 -13.07 22.85 -11.67
CA SER A 543 -14.13 22.11 -12.40
C SER A 543 -13.74 20.67 -12.74
N LEU A 544 -13.09 19.96 -11.80
CA LEU A 544 -12.48 18.65 -12.05
C LEU A 544 -13.50 17.56 -12.40
N LEU A 545 -14.77 17.72 -12.01
CA LEU A 545 -15.85 16.80 -12.40
C LEU A 545 -16.08 16.82 -13.92
N ASP A 546 -16.14 18.02 -14.51
CA ASP A 546 -16.35 18.19 -15.96
C ASP A 546 -15.14 17.64 -16.74
N VAL A 547 -13.92 17.90 -16.25
CA VAL A 547 -12.68 17.39 -16.83
C VAL A 547 -12.66 15.86 -16.77
N SER A 548 -12.91 15.29 -15.60
CA SER A 548 -12.83 13.84 -15.40
C SER A 548 -13.89 13.08 -16.21
N GLU A 549 -15.07 13.64 -16.43
CA GLU A 549 -16.07 13.02 -17.31
C GLU A 549 -15.53 12.81 -18.73
N VAL A 550 -14.87 13.82 -19.30
CA VAL A 550 -14.25 13.72 -20.63
C VAL A 550 -13.05 12.77 -20.62
N GLU A 551 -12.22 12.79 -19.57
CA GLU A 551 -11.11 11.83 -19.41
C GLU A 551 -11.61 10.38 -19.43
N GLN A 552 -12.69 10.07 -18.70
CA GLN A 552 -13.28 8.73 -18.65
C GLN A 552 -13.90 8.32 -19.99
N ASN A 553 -14.50 9.26 -20.72
CA ASN A 553 -15.03 9.01 -22.07
C ASN A 553 -13.89 8.64 -23.03
N LEU A 554 -12.79 9.42 -23.02
CA LEU A 554 -11.60 9.17 -23.84
C LEU A 554 -10.92 7.81 -23.50
N ALA A 555 -10.96 7.42 -22.23
CA ALA A 555 -10.38 6.15 -21.78
C ALA A 555 -11.26 4.93 -22.04
N GLY A 556 -12.60 5.09 -22.05
CA GLY A 556 -13.53 3.96 -21.99
C GLY A 556 -14.49 3.78 -23.17
N ARG A 557 -14.83 4.83 -23.92
CA ARG A 557 -15.82 4.76 -25.02
C ARG A 557 -15.18 5.14 -26.34
N ASP A 558 -15.84 4.79 -27.45
CA ASP A 558 -15.42 5.23 -28.77
C ASP A 558 -16.49 6.16 -29.36
N ASN A 559 -16.26 7.46 -29.25
CA ASN A 559 -17.11 8.45 -29.89
C ASN A 559 -16.31 9.69 -30.32
N HIS A 560 -15.44 9.49 -31.30
CA HIS A 560 -14.49 10.52 -31.76
C HIS A 560 -15.09 11.91 -31.98
N ALA A 561 -16.26 12.03 -32.62
CA ALA A 561 -16.87 13.32 -32.92
C ALA A 561 -17.37 14.06 -31.67
N ALA A 562 -17.98 13.33 -30.73
CA ALA A 562 -18.42 13.91 -29.46
C ALA A 562 -17.23 14.23 -28.55
N ASP A 563 -16.25 13.33 -28.49
CA ASP A 563 -15.07 13.49 -27.65
C ASP A 563 -14.20 14.66 -28.11
N PHE A 564 -13.99 14.82 -29.43
CA PHE A 564 -13.29 15.99 -29.97
C PHE A 564 -13.99 17.30 -29.61
N LYS A 565 -15.33 17.36 -29.76
CA LYS A 565 -16.10 18.56 -29.41
C LYS A 565 -15.99 18.88 -27.92
N ALA A 566 -16.09 17.87 -27.06
CA ALA A 566 -16.00 18.02 -25.61
C ALA A 566 -14.60 18.49 -25.16
N VAL A 567 -13.53 17.92 -25.74
CA VAL A 567 -12.14 18.34 -25.47
C VAL A 567 -11.93 19.80 -25.87
N MET A 568 -12.37 20.20 -27.07
CA MET A 568 -12.26 21.58 -27.54
C MET A 568 -13.02 22.56 -26.64
N GLU A 569 -14.23 22.21 -26.22
CA GLU A 569 -15.04 23.03 -25.30
C GLU A 569 -14.33 23.25 -23.96
N LEU A 570 -13.71 22.22 -23.38
CA LEU A 570 -12.97 22.34 -22.12
C LEU A 570 -11.64 23.09 -22.28
N ILE A 571 -10.96 22.96 -23.41
CA ILE A 571 -9.73 23.74 -23.70
C ILE A 571 -10.06 25.23 -23.82
N GLU A 572 -11.19 25.59 -24.43
CA GLU A 572 -11.62 26.97 -24.60
C GLU A 572 -12.23 27.57 -23.33
N LYS A 573 -12.78 26.74 -22.42
CA LYS A 573 -13.42 27.19 -21.19
C LYS A 573 -12.45 27.97 -20.29
N PRO A 574 -12.79 29.21 -19.87
CA PRO A 574 -12.02 29.95 -18.88
C PRO A 574 -12.26 29.34 -17.48
N GLY A 575 -11.20 29.27 -16.66
CA GLY A 575 -11.26 28.73 -15.30
C GLY A 575 -10.74 27.30 -15.13
N ILE A 576 -10.54 26.55 -16.22
CA ILE A 576 -9.81 25.27 -16.17
C ILE A 576 -8.31 25.55 -16.23
N GLN A 577 -7.55 24.96 -15.31
CA GLN A 577 -6.10 25.05 -15.27
C GLN A 577 -5.47 24.54 -16.57
N LEU A 578 -4.44 25.23 -17.05
CA LEU A 578 -3.75 24.87 -18.28
C LEU A 578 -3.23 23.42 -18.27
N TYR A 579 -2.75 23.01 -17.10
CA TYR A 579 -2.27 21.66 -16.84
C TYR A 579 -3.33 20.57 -17.16
N ASN A 580 -4.59 20.78 -16.75
CA ASN A 580 -5.68 19.85 -17.04
C ASN A 580 -6.03 19.83 -18.54
N LYS A 581 -5.90 20.98 -19.23
CA LYS A 581 -6.10 21.07 -20.68
C LYS A 581 -5.07 20.26 -21.45
N ILE A 582 -3.80 20.34 -21.05
CA ILE A 582 -2.70 19.56 -21.65
C ILE A 582 -2.94 18.06 -21.46
N ARG A 583 -3.33 17.62 -20.26
CA ARG A 583 -3.71 16.22 -19.98
C ARG A 583 -4.81 15.72 -20.91
N LEU A 584 -5.89 16.49 -21.09
CA LEU A 584 -6.97 16.15 -22.03
C LEU A 584 -6.45 16.02 -23.47
N GLY A 585 -5.59 16.94 -23.91
CA GLY A 585 -4.97 16.88 -25.24
C GLY A 585 -4.11 15.64 -25.44
N ILE A 586 -3.33 15.25 -24.43
CA ILE A 586 -2.52 14.02 -24.44
C ILE A 586 -3.40 12.77 -24.49
N LEU A 587 -4.44 12.69 -23.65
CA LEU A 587 -5.37 11.54 -23.64
C LEU A 587 -6.10 11.39 -24.98
N TYR A 588 -6.57 12.50 -25.55
CA TYR A 588 -7.19 12.53 -26.88
C TYR A 588 -6.22 12.03 -27.95
N ALA A 589 -4.97 12.51 -27.94
CA ALA A 589 -3.94 12.10 -28.87
C ALA A 589 -3.64 10.60 -28.76
N LEU A 590 -3.42 10.07 -27.54
CA LEU A 590 -3.16 8.65 -27.32
C LEU A 590 -4.29 7.75 -27.83
N ARG A 591 -5.55 8.16 -27.62
CA ARG A 591 -6.74 7.43 -28.05
C ARG A 591 -6.89 7.42 -29.58
N TYR A 592 -6.71 8.58 -30.22
CA TYR A 592 -7.06 8.81 -31.63
C TYR A 592 -5.87 8.96 -32.58
N GLN A 593 -4.68 8.53 -32.15
CA GLN A 593 -3.45 8.57 -32.96
C GLN A 593 -3.52 7.89 -34.34
N LYS A 594 -4.41 6.89 -34.51
CA LYS A 594 -4.64 6.18 -35.79
C LYS A 594 -5.89 6.68 -36.54
N SER A 595 -6.60 7.65 -35.98
CA SER A 595 -7.84 8.22 -36.53
C SER A 595 -7.56 9.54 -37.26
N THR A 596 -8.60 10.20 -37.76
CA THR A 596 -8.49 11.47 -38.52
C THR A 596 -7.59 12.49 -37.81
N ASN A 597 -6.68 13.10 -38.56
CA ASN A 597 -5.60 13.96 -38.06
C ASN A 597 -6.12 15.32 -37.52
N GLN A 598 -6.77 15.29 -36.34
CA GLN A 598 -7.25 16.47 -35.61
C GLN A 598 -6.33 16.84 -34.43
N ILE A 599 -5.27 16.06 -34.18
CA ILE A 599 -4.33 16.28 -33.07
C ILE A 599 -3.64 17.64 -33.22
N GLY A 600 -3.26 18.03 -34.44
CA GLY A 600 -2.70 19.37 -34.71
C GLY A 600 -3.65 20.51 -34.32
N THR A 601 -4.95 20.34 -34.53
CA THR A 601 -5.98 21.31 -34.13
C THR A 601 -6.03 21.45 -32.60
N VAL A 602 -5.99 20.34 -31.87
CA VAL A 602 -5.97 20.33 -30.40
C VAL A 602 -4.73 21.03 -29.86
N VAL A 603 -3.54 20.73 -30.43
CA VAL A 603 -2.28 21.40 -30.03
C VAL A 603 -2.35 22.91 -30.31
N GLY A 604 -2.86 23.33 -31.46
CA GLY A 604 -3.08 24.75 -31.76
C GLY A 604 -4.04 25.43 -30.78
N ALA A 605 -5.09 24.73 -30.34
CA ALA A 605 -6.03 25.22 -29.35
C ALA A 605 -5.39 25.37 -27.96
N LEU A 606 -4.50 24.46 -27.56
CA LEU A 606 -3.75 24.56 -26.30
C LEU A 606 -2.85 25.81 -26.27
N ILE A 607 -2.12 26.06 -27.36
CA ILE A 607 -1.27 27.26 -27.49
C ILE A 607 -2.13 28.53 -27.41
N LYS A 608 -3.28 28.54 -28.12
CA LYS A 608 -4.24 29.67 -28.06
C LYS A 608 -4.83 29.87 -26.66
N ALA A 609 -4.99 28.79 -25.88
CA ALA A 609 -5.46 28.84 -24.50
C ALA A 609 -4.37 29.29 -23.50
N GLY A 610 -3.14 29.54 -23.95
CA GLY A 610 -2.03 30.06 -23.16
C GLY A 610 -0.94 29.05 -22.81
N ALA A 611 -0.93 27.85 -23.42
CA ALA A 611 0.18 26.90 -23.27
C ALA A 611 1.45 27.43 -23.92
N SER A 612 2.60 27.19 -23.29
CA SER A 612 3.89 27.37 -23.96
C SER A 612 4.01 26.36 -25.11
N GLU A 613 4.81 26.68 -26.14
CA GLU A 613 5.07 25.74 -27.23
C GLU A 613 5.68 24.43 -26.71
N HIS A 614 6.54 24.53 -25.69
CA HIS A 614 7.12 23.38 -25.00
C HIS A 614 6.03 22.50 -24.37
N ASP A 615 5.14 23.07 -23.56
CA ASP A 615 4.09 22.29 -22.88
C ASP A 615 3.07 21.69 -23.85
N ALA A 616 2.72 22.42 -24.92
CA ALA A 616 1.82 21.93 -25.96
C ALA A 616 2.47 20.79 -26.77
N SER A 617 3.79 20.85 -26.99
CA SER A 617 4.54 19.81 -27.70
C SER A 617 4.63 18.49 -26.92
N LEU A 618 4.35 18.48 -25.61
CA LEU A 618 4.28 17.25 -24.81
C LEU A 618 3.27 16.23 -25.36
N VAL A 619 2.23 16.70 -26.07
CA VAL A 619 1.28 15.85 -26.80
C VAL A 619 2.01 14.97 -27.82
N TYR A 620 2.92 15.55 -28.61
CA TYR A 620 3.72 14.81 -29.59
C TYR A 620 4.80 13.95 -28.93
N VAL A 621 5.41 14.45 -27.86
CA VAL A 621 6.41 13.70 -27.09
C VAL A 621 5.83 12.40 -26.56
N LEU A 622 4.66 12.44 -25.91
CA LEU A 622 4.01 11.21 -25.42
C LEU A 622 3.58 10.28 -26.55
N LEU A 623 3.10 10.80 -27.68
CA LEU A 623 2.80 9.97 -28.85
C LEU A 623 4.04 9.25 -29.38
N ASN A 624 5.18 9.93 -29.46
CA ASN A 624 6.41 9.34 -29.97
C ASN A 624 7.06 8.36 -28.97
N ILE A 625 6.84 8.54 -27.67
CA ILE A 625 7.40 7.68 -26.61
C ILE A 625 6.51 6.47 -26.29
N ALA A 626 5.19 6.67 -26.27
CA ALA A 626 4.19 5.72 -25.74
C ALA A 626 2.99 5.55 -26.69
N GLY A 627 3.14 5.88 -27.97
CA GLY A 627 2.13 5.65 -29.00
C GLY A 627 1.89 4.16 -29.30
N ALA A 628 0.83 3.87 -30.06
CA ALA A 628 0.38 2.51 -30.38
C ALA A 628 1.47 1.65 -31.02
N ASP A 629 2.38 2.24 -31.79
CA ASP A 629 3.45 1.51 -32.46
C ASP A 629 4.64 1.19 -31.54
N GLN A 630 4.75 1.89 -30.40
CA GLN A 630 5.78 1.64 -29.37
C GLN A 630 5.29 0.68 -28.29
N ARG A 631 3.97 0.56 -28.10
CA ARG A 631 3.35 -0.28 -27.07
C ARG A 631 3.30 -1.75 -27.47
N GLN A 632 3.20 -2.61 -26.46
CA GLN A 632 3.12 -4.05 -26.66
C GLN A 632 1.69 -4.51 -26.93
N ASP A 633 0.77 -4.05 -26.10
CA ASP A 633 -0.64 -4.39 -26.16
C ASP A 633 -1.42 -3.17 -26.69
N ASP A 634 -2.52 -3.40 -27.39
CA ASP A 634 -3.42 -2.30 -27.75
C ASP A 634 -4.27 -1.94 -26.52
N LEU A 635 -3.82 -0.91 -25.80
CA LEU A 635 -4.45 -0.35 -24.60
C LEU A 635 -5.94 -0.03 -24.78
N PHE A 636 -6.36 0.21 -26.02
CA PHE A 636 -7.69 0.68 -26.36
C PHE A 636 -8.50 -0.34 -27.18
N GLU A 637 -7.95 -1.53 -27.44
CA GLU A 637 -8.67 -2.56 -28.18
C GLU A 637 -9.84 -3.03 -27.33
N ASN A 638 -11.05 -2.84 -27.85
CA ASN A 638 -12.27 -3.47 -27.37
C ASN A 638 -12.24 -4.98 -27.66
N GLY A 639 -11.23 -5.68 -27.16
CA GLY A 639 -11.05 -7.12 -27.32
C GLY A 639 -12.12 -7.89 -26.57
N ASN A 640 -13.31 -8.04 -27.16
CA ASN A 640 -14.36 -8.99 -26.77
C ASN A 640 -14.73 -9.01 -25.27
N ILE A 641 -14.75 -7.84 -24.62
CA ILE A 641 -15.14 -7.71 -23.21
C ILE A 641 -16.64 -8.01 -22.97
N PHE A 642 -17.49 -7.99 -23.99
CA PHE A 642 -18.94 -7.95 -23.75
C PHE A 642 -19.64 -9.31 -23.56
N SER A 643 -19.01 -10.47 -23.78
CA SER A 643 -19.73 -11.76 -23.68
C SER A 643 -19.31 -12.71 -22.54
N ARG A 644 -18.16 -12.53 -21.84
CA ARG A 644 -17.70 -13.57 -20.89
C ARG A 644 -16.91 -13.15 -19.64
N GLY A 645 -16.77 -11.86 -19.32
CA GLY A 645 -15.89 -11.40 -18.22
C GLY A 645 -16.56 -10.76 -17.00
N LYS A 646 -17.86 -10.45 -17.04
CA LYS A 646 -18.54 -9.70 -15.96
C LYS A 646 -18.77 -10.48 -14.66
N SER A 647 -18.38 -11.75 -14.54
CA SER A 647 -18.73 -12.57 -13.37
C SER A 647 -17.68 -12.57 -12.26
N ALA A 648 -16.39 -12.32 -12.53
CA ALA A 648 -15.34 -12.40 -11.50
C ALA A 648 -15.11 -11.08 -10.75
N LEU A 649 -15.30 -9.93 -11.40
CA LEU A 649 -15.14 -8.60 -10.77
C LEU A 649 -16.47 -7.96 -10.33
N LYS A 650 -17.62 -8.64 -10.51
CA LYS A 650 -18.93 -8.13 -10.09
C LYS A 650 -19.11 -8.07 -8.58
N GLY A 651 -18.35 -8.87 -7.82
CA GLY A 651 -18.41 -8.87 -6.36
C GLY A 651 -17.71 -7.68 -5.70
N LEU A 652 -16.93 -6.90 -6.46
CA LEU A 652 -16.08 -5.81 -5.97
C LEU A 652 -16.59 -4.41 -6.35
N LYS A 653 -17.77 -4.31 -6.99
CA LYS A 653 -18.34 -3.02 -7.39
C LYS A 653 -19.28 -2.49 -6.31
N GLY A 654 -18.81 -1.43 -5.63
CA GLY A 654 -19.71 -0.34 -5.25
C GLY A 654 -20.43 0.22 -6.48
N VAL A 655 -21.47 1.03 -6.27
CA VAL A 655 -22.32 1.60 -7.33
C VAL A 655 -21.43 2.15 -8.47
N GLU A 656 -21.66 1.68 -9.71
CA GLU A 656 -20.88 2.12 -10.88
C GLU A 656 -20.94 3.64 -11.00
N ASN A 657 -19.82 4.31 -10.74
CA ASN A 657 -19.70 5.75 -10.84
C ASN A 657 -19.18 6.11 -12.24
N VAL A 658 -19.80 7.13 -12.87
CA VAL A 658 -19.39 7.67 -14.17
C VAL A 658 -17.92 8.10 -14.15
N TYR A 659 -17.42 8.52 -13.00
CA TYR A 659 -16.05 9.02 -12.80
C TYR A 659 -14.99 7.92 -12.54
N THR A 660 -15.38 6.64 -12.47
CA THR A 660 -14.45 5.51 -12.20
C THR A 660 -14.70 4.33 -13.14
N GLN A 661 -14.88 4.61 -14.44
CA GLN A 661 -15.16 3.58 -15.46
C GLN A 661 -13.88 2.87 -15.93
N HIS A 662 -12.78 3.61 -15.99
CA HIS A 662 -11.46 3.09 -16.36
C HIS A 662 -10.99 1.98 -15.40
N SER A 663 -10.23 1.03 -15.95
CA SER A 663 -9.51 0.01 -15.19
C SER A 663 -8.08 -0.05 -15.73
N PRO A 664 -7.04 0.02 -14.88
CA PRO A 664 -5.65 -0.02 -15.34
C PRO A 664 -5.33 -1.28 -16.14
N HIS A 665 -4.46 -1.16 -17.14
CA HIS A 665 -4.02 -2.29 -17.99
C HIS A 665 -3.42 -3.42 -17.16
N LEU A 666 -2.73 -3.06 -16.08
CA LEU A 666 -2.17 -3.99 -15.09
C LEU A 666 -3.19 -5.04 -14.63
N SER A 667 -4.46 -4.66 -14.46
CA SER A 667 -5.51 -5.56 -13.99
C SER A 667 -5.74 -6.72 -14.96
N GLN A 668 -5.73 -6.43 -16.27
CA GLN A 668 -5.88 -7.45 -17.31
C GLN A 668 -4.66 -8.35 -17.40
N THR A 669 -3.46 -7.78 -17.32
CA THR A 669 -2.19 -8.53 -17.30
C THR A 669 -2.14 -9.49 -16.12
N LEU A 670 -2.57 -9.04 -14.94
CA LEU A 670 -2.69 -9.86 -13.74
C LEU A 670 -3.75 -10.95 -13.88
N GLU A 671 -4.94 -10.66 -14.40
CA GLU A 671 -5.98 -11.67 -14.64
C GLU A 671 -5.50 -12.77 -15.59
N ASN A 672 -4.81 -12.39 -16.67
CA ASN A 672 -4.19 -13.32 -17.61
C ASN A 672 -3.07 -14.14 -16.95
N LEU A 673 -2.25 -13.52 -16.11
CA LEU A 673 -1.20 -14.21 -15.36
C LEU A 673 -1.78 -15.26 -14.40
N LEU A 674 -2.74 -14.85 -13.57
CA LEU A 674 -3.35 -15.70 -12.54
C LEU A 674 -4.13 -16.87 -13.15
N ARG A 675 -4.66 -16.71 -14.37
CA ARG A 675 -5.30 -17.79 -15.14
C ARG A 675 -4.34 -18.64 -15.96
N GLY A 676 -3.03 -18.38 -15.91
CA GLY A 676 -2.03 -19.09 -16.71
C GLY A 676 -2.15 -18.84 -18.22
N ARG A 677 -2.77 -17.72 -18.62
CA ARG A 677 -3.01 -17.31 -20.02
C ARG A 677 -2.06 -16.22 -20.51
N LEU A 678 -1.11 -15.78 -19.67
CA LEU A 678 -0.15 -14.75 -20.04
C LEU A 678 0.85 -15.30 -21.07
N ARG A 679 0.73 -14.82 -22.32
CA ARG A 679 1.49 -15.29 -23.48
C ARG A 679 3.00 -15.09 -23.28
N GLU A 680 3.78 -16.15 -23.48
CA GLU A 680 5.26 -16.09 -23.44
C GLU A 680 5.85 -15.23 -24.57
N GLN A 681 5.14 -15.11 -25.71
CA GLN A 681 5.59 -14.25 -26.82
C GLN A 681 5.62 -12.77 -26.44
N SER A 682 4.64 -12.32 -25.65
CA SER A 682 4.54 -10.94 -25.16
C SER A 682 5.32 -10.74 -23.86
N TYR A 683 5.31 -11.75 -22.98
CA TYR A 683 5.98 -11.71 -21.68
C TYR A 683 6.96 -12.88 -21.53
N PRO A 684 8.11 -12.87 -22.22
CA PRO A 684 9.09 -13.96 -22.17
C PRO A 684 9.79 -14.05 -20.81
N PHE A 685 10.41 -15.21 -20.55
CA PHE A 685 11.34 -15.40 -19.44
C PHE A 685 12.72 -14.82 -19.78
N VAL A 686 13.49 -14.43 -18.77
CA VAL A 686 14.90 -14.04 -18.95
C VAL A 686 15.71 -15.28 -19.36
N GLU A 687 16.67 -15.08 -20.27
CA GLU A 687 17.52 -16.16 -20.81
C GLU A 687 18.23 -16.95 -19.68
N GLY A 688 18.27 -18.27 -19.82
CA GLY A 688 18.85 -19.17 -18.81
C GLY A 688 17.88 -19.65 -17.73
N GLN A 689 16.62 -19.17 -17.72
CA GLN A 689 15.54 -19.75 -16.92
C GLN A 689 14.63 -20.60 -17.82
N ALA A 690 14.41 -21.87 -17.46
CA ALA A 690 13.54 -22.76 -18.21
C ALA A 690 12.06 -22.40 -18.00
N SER A 691 11.23 -22.59 -19.04
CA SER A 691 9.77 -22.59 -18.88
C SER A 691 9.40 -23.80 -18.03
N THR A 692 9.30 -23.60 -16.72
CA THR A 692 8.52 -24.52 -15.90
C THR A 692 7.09 -24.32 -16.33
N ASN A 693 6.47 -25.33 -16.94
CA ASN A 693 5.03 -25.41 -17.17
C ASN A 693 4.31 -25.30 -15.81
N ALA A 694 4.21 -24.10 -15.28
CA ALA A 694 3.50 -23.74 -14.05
C ALA A 694 2.02 -23.55 -14.39
N GLY A 695 1.44 -24.54 -15.08
CA GLY A 695 0.01 -24.65 -15.17
C GLY A 695 -0.55 -24.79 -13.76
N LEU A 696 -1.38 -23.83 -13.35
CA LEU A 696 -2.34 -23.96 -12.26
C LEU A 696 -1.81 -24.15 -10.82
N GLN A 697 -0.59 -23.73 -10.49
CA GLN A 697 -0.20 -23.63 -9.07
C GLN A 697 -0.16 -22.18 -8.61
N LYS A 698 -0.69 -21.91 -7.42
CA LYS A 698 -0.74 -20.57 -6.81
C LYS A 698 0.67 -20.18 -6.36
N PHE A 699 1.15 -18.99 -6.76
CA PHE A 699 2.49 -18.51 -6.46
C PHE A 699 2.50 -17.05 -6.03
N ASP A 700 3.57 -16.68 -5.35
CA ASP A 700 3.86 -15.31 -4.95
C ASP A 700 4.28 -14.50 -6.20
N VAL A 701 3.61 -13.38 -6.48
CA VAL A 701 3.87 -12.49 -7.63
C VAL A 701 4.41 -11.15 -7.14
N ILE A 702 5.56 -10.74 -7.66
CA ILE A 702 6.15 -9.43 -7.46
C ILE A 702 6.13 -8.71 -8.81
N ILE A 703 5.49 -7.54 -8.87
CA ILE A 703 5.40 -6.71 -10.06
C ILE A 703 6.31 -5.51 -9.85
N PHE A 704 7.18 -5.25 -10.81
CA PHE A 704 7.99 -4.04 -10.83
C PHE A 704 7.70 -3.20 -12.07
N MET A 705 7.20 -1.99 -11.88
CA MET A 705 6.89 -1.05 -12.95
C MET A 705 8.03 -0.04 -13.15
N VAL A 706 8.73 -0.19 -14.27
CA VAL A 706 9.71 0.77 -14.77
C VAL A 706 8.99 2.05 -15.19
N GLY A 707 9.46 3.21 -14.74
CA GLY A 707 8.73 4.47 -14.94
C GLY A 707 7.58 4.73 -13.96
N GLY A 708 7.45 3.90 -12.92
CA GLY A 708 6.64 4.23 -11.75
C GLY A 708 5.22 3.64 -11.74
N THR A 709 4.69 3.47 -10.54
CA THR A 709 3.34 2.95 -10.28
C THR A 709 2.37 4.09 -9.95
N THR A 710 1.08 3.79 -9.91
CA THR A 710 0.05 4.74 -9.48
C THR A 710 -0.74 4.18 -8.29
N TYR A 711 -1.43 5.06 -7.55
CA TYR A 711 -2.33 4.61 -6.48
C TYR A 711 -3.58 3.89 -7.01
N GLU A 712 -3.99 4.13 -8.27
CA GLU A 712 -5.07 3.39 -8.93
C GLU A 712 -4.70 1.90 -9.10
N GLU A 713 -3.48 1.64 -9.59
CA GLU A 713 -2.94 0.28 -9.71
C GLU A 713 -2.72 -0.38 -8.35
N ALA A 714 -2.23 0.39 -7.37
CA ALA A 714 -2.07 -0.11 -6.01
C ALA A 714 -3.41 -0.54 -5.40
N ARG A 715 -4.48 0.22 -5.64
CA ARG A 715 -5.85 -0.15 -5.26
C ARG A 715 -6.30 -1.44 -5.96
N ALA A 716 -6.08 -1.55 -7.28
CA ALA A 716 -6.44 -2.76 -8.03
C ALA A 716 -5.75 -4.01 -7.43
N VAL A 717 -4.45 -3.92 -7.15
CA VAL A 717 -3.68 -5.00 -6.52
C VAL A 717 -4.17 -5.30 -5.11
N ALA A 718 -4.44 -4.29 -4.30
CA ALA A 718 -4.94 -4.47 -2.94
C ALA A 718 -6.31 -5.16 -2.91
N LEU A 719 -7.22 -4.79 -3.82
CA LEU A 719 -8.52 -5.44 -3.95
C LEU A 719 -8.39 -6.88 -4.44
N MET A 720 -7.49 -7.16 -5.39
CA MET A 720 -7.21 -8.54 -5.82
C MET A 720 -6.64 -9.41 -4.69
N ASN A 721 -5.82 -8.84 -3.82
CA ASN A 721 -5.30 -9.53 -2.62
C ASN A 721 -6.36 -9.75 -1.53
N GLN A 722 -7.50 -9.05 -1.59
CA GLN A 722 -8.62 -9.26 -0.67
C GLN A 722 -9.63 -10.29 -1.21
N ASP A 723 -9.63 -10.56 -2.52
CA ASP A 723 -10.57 -11.47 -3.17
C ASP A 723 -10.23 -12.94 -2.86
N PRO A 724 -11.08 -13.67 -2.09
CA PRO A 724 -10.84 -15.06 -1.75
C PRO A 724 -10.84 -16.00 -2.97
N ALA A 725 -11.49 -15.61 -4.08
CA ALA A 725 -11.50 -16.40 -5.31
C ALA A 725 -10.14 -16.36 -6.02
N ILE A 726 -9.40 -15.26 -5.87
CA ILE A 726 -8.08 -15.04 -6.47
C ILE A 726 -6.98 -15.61 -5.58
N VAL A 727 -7.05 -15.31 -4.29
CA VAL A 727 -6.03 -15.68 -3.32
C VAL A 727 -6.20 -17.14 -2.86
N GLY A 728 -7.42 -17.67 -2.80
CA GLY A 728 -7.71 -18.97 -2.21
C GLY A 728 -7.73 -18.97 -0.69
N SER A 729 -8.35 -19.99 -0.10
CA SER A 729 -8.35 -20.18 1.36
C SER A 729 -6.94 -20.48 1.89
N ALA A 730 -6.64 -20.02 3.11
CA ALA A 730 -5.35 -20.15 3.80
C ALA A 730 -4.82 -21.59 3.89
N SER A 731 -5.66 -22.60 3.66
CA SER A 731 -5.29 -24.03 3.66
C SER A 731 -4.69 -24.55 2.35
N SER A 732 -4.72 -23.80 1.24
CA SER A 732 -4.34 -24.29 -0.11
C SER A 732 -3.24 -23.48 -0.82
N GLY A 733 -2.45 -22.69 -0.09
CA GLY A 733 -1.41 -21.84 -0.67
C GLY A 733 -1.99 -20.60 -1.34
N ALA A 734 -1.87 -19.44 -0.68
CA ALA A 734 -2.43 -18.20 -1.15
C ALA A 734 -1.56 -17.53 -2.22
N THR A 735 -2.12 -17.16 -3.38
CA THR A 735 -1.44 -16.27 -4.34
C THR A 735 -1.44 -14.88 -3.74
N ARG A 736 -0.27 -14.27 -3.57
CA ARG A 736 -0.13 -12.90 -3.07
C ARG A 736 0.57 -12.05 -4.10
N ILE A 737 0.14 -10.81 -4.24
CA ILE A 737 0.63 -9.89 -5.25
C ILE A 737 1.25 -8.67 -4.56
N LEU A 738 2.51 -8.39 -4.87
CA LEU A 738 3.22 -7.21 -4.43
C LEU A 738 3.48 -6.31 -5.63
N LEU A 739 3.06 -5.05 -5.54
CA LEU A 739 3.35 -4.03 -6.54
C LEU A 739 4.51 -3.16 -6.06
N GLY A 740 5.41 -2.81 -6.97
CA GLY A 740 6.31 -1.70 -6.76
C GLY A 740 6.80 -1.09 -8.06
N GLY A 741 7.52 0.01 -7.92
CA GLY A 741 8.08 0.73 -9.06
C GLY A 741 9.17 1.68 -8.64
N THR A 742 9.72 2.36 -9.64
CA THR A 742 10.77 3.38 -9.45
C THR A 742 10.29 4.50 -8.52
N CYS A 743 9.09 5.02 -8.75
CA CYS A 743 8.36 5.93 -7.86
C CYS A 743 6.86 5.63 -7.88
N VAL A 744 6.08 6.36 -7.08
CA VAL A 744 4.62 6.44 -7.20
C VAL A 744 4.28 7.78 -7.83
N HIS A 745 3.60 7.76 -8.97
CA HIS A 745 3.23 8.93 -9.76
C HIS A 745 1.81 9.40 -9.46
N ASN A 746 1.68 10.72 -9.39
CA ASN A 746 0.48 11.47 -9.80
C ASN A 746 0.67 11.95 -11.26
N SER A 747 -0.35 12.60 -11.82
CA SER A 747 -0.25 13.10 -13.19
C SER A 747 0.91 14.08 -13.38
N SER A 748 1.16 14.97 -12.40
CA SER A 748 2.16 16.04 -12.53
C SER A 748 3.57 15.49 -12.55
N SER A 749 3.92 14.66 -11.57
CA SER A 749 5.22 13.98 -11.53
C SER A 749 5.47 13.08 -12.74
N PHE A 750 4.42 12.48 -13.32
CA PHE A 750 4.55 11.69 -14.54
C PHE A 750 4.88 12.58 -15.75
N LEU A 751 4.15 13.69 -15.94
CA LEU A 751 4.43 14.62 -17.03
C LEU A 751 5.78 15.33 -16.88
N GLU A 752 6.18 15.69 -15.66
CA GLU A 752 7.51 16.25 -15.37
C GLU A 752 8.62 15.28 -15.74
N MET A 753 8.48 13.99 -15.38
CA MET A 753 9.43 12.95 -15.75
C MET A 753 9.57 12.85 -17.28
N ILE A 754 8.45 12.84 -18.01
CA ILE A 754 8.46 12.72 -19.47
C ILE A 754 9.04 13.98 -20.12
N SER A 755 8.68 15.17 -19.62
CA SER A 755 9.25 16.44 -20.09
C SER A 755 10.77 16.45 -19.94
N HIS A 756 11.27 16.09 -18.76
CA HIS A 756 12.71 16.04 -18.52
C HIS A 756 13.42 14.96 -19.36
N ALA A 757 12.79 13.80 -19.55
CA ALA A 757 13.33 12.77 -20.43
C ALA A 757 13.42 13.23 -21.89
N ALA A 758 12.44 14.02 -22.35
CA ALA A 758 12.37 14.53 -23.71
C ALA A 758 13.50 15.52 -24.04
N GLU A 759 14.03 16.24 -23.05
CA GLU A 759 15.21 17.13 -23.24
C GLU A 759 16.46 16.36 -23.67
N ALA A 760 16.61 15.12 -23.21
CA ALA A 760 17.73 14.25 -23.55
C ALA A 760 17.52 13.44 -24.85
N PHE A 761 16.30 13.48 -25.40
CA PHE A 761 15.93 12.72 -26.60
C PHE A 761 16.17 13.51 -27.89
N PRO A 762 16.25 12.85 -29.06
CA PRO A 762 16.39 13.53 -30.33
C PRO A 762 15.23 14.50 -30.59
N PRO A 763 15.45 15.69 -31.19
CA PRO A 763 14.40 16.69 -31.41
C PRO A 763 13.16 16.20 -32.17
N THR A 764 13.28 15.07 -32.88
CA THR A 764 12.18 14.40 -33.56
C THR A 764 11.02 14.01 -32.63
N VAL A 765 11.24 13.83 -31.31
CA VAL A 765 10.15 13.51 -30.38
C VAL A 765 9.14 14.65 -30.21
N TYR A 766 9.53 15.90 -30.49
CA TYR A 766 8.65 17.07 -30.39
C TYR A 766 7.80 17.31 -31.65
N VAL A 767 8.08 16.57 -32.72
CA VAL A 767 7.43 16.73 -34.03
C VAL A 767 6.28 15.71 -34.13
N PRO A 768 5.18 16.04 -34.83
CA PRO A 768 4.13 15.07 -35.14
C PRO A 768 4.72 13.76 -35.67
N PRO A 769 4.25 12.58 -35.20
CA PRO A 769 4.70 11.30 -35.72
C PRO A 769 4.52 11.27 -37.23
N SER A 770 5.54 10.84 -37.98
CA SER A 770 5.41 10.63 -39.42
C SER A 770 4.35 9.55 -39.66
N GLU A 771 3.27 9.88 -40.36
CA GLU A 771 2.24 8.89 -40.74
C GLU A 771 2.94 7.69 -41.39
N SER A 772 2.84 6.51 -40.76
CA SER A 772 3.28 5.26 -41.36
C SER A 772 2.33 4.89 -42.50
N THR A 773 2.42 5.59 -43.63
CA THR A 773 1.94 5.04 -44.89
C THR A 773 2.67 3.71 -45.07
N GLY A 774 1.92 2.61 -45.05
CA GLY A 774 2.46 1.26 -45.07
C GLY A 774 3.59 1.11 -46.09
N GLY A 775 4.76 0.67 -45.60
CA GLY A 775 5.86 0.11 -46.39
C GLY A 775 6.20 0.81 -47.70
N ALA A 776 6.78 2.01 -47.64
CA ALA A 776 7.68 2.47 -48.69
C ALA A 776 9.09 2.57 -48.11
N GLY A 777 9.90 1.52 -48.29
CA GLY A 777 11.35 1.66 -48.20
C GLY A 777 11.84 2.68 -49.25
N PRO A 778 13.07 3.21 -49.12
CA PRO A 778 13.57 4.21 -50.06
C PRO A 778 13.58 3.63 -51.48
N SER A 779 12.77 4.20 -52.38
CA SER A 779 12.75 3.82 -53.80
C SER A 779 13.74 4.69 -54.57
N LEU A 780 14.64 4.04 -55.30
CA LEU A 780 15.52 4.68 -56.27
C LEU A 780 14.81 4.69 -57.63
N ASN A 781 14.47 5.88 -58.11
CA ASN A 781 13.97 6.09 -59.47
C ASN A 781 15.12 6.51 -60.38
N LEU A 782 15.46 5.66 -61.35
CA LEU A 782 16.43 5.99 -62.39
C LEU A 782 15.70 6.18 -63.71
N ASN A 783 15.82 7.39 -64.27
CA ASN A 783 15.27 7.73 -65.57
C ASN A 783 16.40 7.67 -66.61
N LEU A 784 16.42 6.62 -67.42
CA LEU A 784 17.29 6.53 -68.60
C LEU A 784 16.41 6.47 -69.85
N GLY A 785 16.45 7.54 -70.65
CA GLY A 785 16.03 7.54 -72.05
C GLY A 785 14.71 6.81 -72.33
N GLY A 786 13.59 7.38 -71.88
CA GLY A 786 12.24 6.91 -72.24
C GLY A 786 11.71 5.71 -71.44
N LEU A 787 12.46 5.15 -70.50
CA LEU A 787 12.01 4.10 -69.59
C LEU A 787 12.26 4.51 -68.13
N ASN A 788 11.20 4.43 -67.32
CA ASN A 788 11.26 4.69 -65.89
C ASN A 788 11.25 3.36 -65.15
N VAL A 789 12.30 3.07 -64.38
CA VAL A 789 12.42 1.83 -63.60
C VAL A 789 12.55 2.20 -62.11
N SER A 790 11.61 1.69 -61.31
CA SER A 790 11.60 1.81 -59.84
C SER A 790 11.94 0.45 -59.23
N VAL A 791 12.93 0.41 -58.32
CA VAL A 791 13.32 -0.80 -57.60
C VAL A 791 13.19 -0.53 -56.09
N GLY A 792 12.32 -1.31 -55.42
CA GLY A 792 12.10 -1.30 -53.97
C GLY A 792 10.63 -1.10 -53.57
N GLY A 793 10.03 -2.08 -52.89
CA GLY A 793 8.60 -2.12 -52.50
C GLY A 793 7.89 -3.34 -53.13
N GLY A 794 7.09 -4.08 -52.33
CA GLY A 794 6.54 -5.38 -52.71
C GLY A 794 5.74 -5.37 -54.02
N GLY A 795 6.34 -5.89 -55.10
CA GLY A 795 5.70 -6.15 -56.38
C GLY A 795 6.52 -5.65 -57.57
N THR A 796 7.41 -6.48 -58.12
CA THR A 796 7.98 -6.26 -59.46
C THR A 796 6.92 -6.53 -60.53
N GLY A 797 6.53 -5.52 -61.31
CA GLY A 797 5.62 -5.70 -62.45
C GLY A 797 5.46 -4.45 -63.32
N ILE A 798 5.33 -4.66 -64.64
CA ILE A 798 5.05 -3.62 -65.65
C ILE A 798 3.55 -3.69 -65.98
N PHE A 799 2.79 -2.60 -65.79
CA PHE A 799 1.36 -2.56 -66.12
C PHE A 799 0.98 -1.40 -67.04
N ARG A 800 0.05 -1.69 -67.95
CA ARG A 800 -0.56 -0.80 -68.96
C ARG A 800 -2.04 -0.63 -68.60
N ALA A 801 -2.56 0.60 -68.61
CA ALA A 801 -3.92 0.92 -68.15
C ALA A 801 -5.02 0.69 -69.21
N PRO A 802 -6.23 0.28 -68.80
CA PRO A 802 -7.47 0.54 -69.55
C PRO A 802 -8.59 1.21 -68.69
N PRO A 803 -9.70 1.66 -69.31
CA PRO A 803 -10.41 2.89 -68.94
C PRO A 803 -11.74 2.74 -68.18
N SER A 804 -12.25 3.90 -67.76
CA SER A 804 -13.45 4.26 -66.96
C SER A 804 -14.83 3.95 -67.56
N ALA A 805 -15.82 3.59 -66.72
CA ALA A 805 -17.24 4.02 -66.81
C ALA A 805 -18.10 3.57 -65.57
N PRO A 806 -19.27 4.21 -65.29
CA PRO A 806 -19.92 4.29 -63.97
C PRO A 806 -21.33 3.65 -63.84
N GLY A 807 -21.86 3.48 -62.60
CA GLY A 807 -23.32 3.48 -62.34
C GLY A 807 -23.90 2.58 -61.23
N ALA A 808 -24.83 3.18 -60.43
CA ALA A 808 -25.97 2.60 -59.66
C ALA A 808 -25.77 2.22 -58.15
N PRO A 809 -26.84 2.17 -57.32
CA PRO A 809 -27.28 3.29 -56.47
C PRO A 809 -27.38 2.98 -54.94
N ILE A 810 -27.55 4.05 -54.17
CA ILE A 810 -27.63 4.12 -52.69
C ILE A 810 -29.08 3.88 -52.21
N VAL A 811 -29.26 3.08 -51.15
CA VAL A 811 -30.52 2.97 -50.38
C VAL A 811 -30.26 3.41 -48.93
N SER A 812 -30.92 4.47 -48.50
CA SER A 812 -30.94 5.04 -47.16
C SER A 812 -32.00 4.34 -46.28
N LEU A 813 -31.63 3.94 -45.06
CA LEU A 813 -32.59 3.59 -44.00
C LEU A 813 -32.40 4.55 -42.82
N ASP A 814 -33.52 5.17 -42.45
CA ASP A 814 -33.73 6.21 -41.45
C ASP A 814 -33.55 5.66 -40.01
N THR A 815 -32.78 6.36 -39.18
CA THR A 815 -32.54 6.01 -37.76
C THR A 815 -33.36 6.93 -36.85
N GLY A 816 -34.28 6.33 -36.09
CA GLY A 816 -34.96 6.99 -34.97
C GLY A 816 -33.97 7.48 -33.91
N GLY A 817 -34.18 8.72 -33.44
CA GLY A 817 -33.22 9.48 -32.64
C GLY A 817 -33.04 9.05 -31.17
N PRO A 818 -31.97 9.54 -30.50
CA PRO A 818 -31.71 9.27 -29.09
C PRO A 818 -32.24 10.44 -28.22
N GLY A 819 -33.23 10.17 -27.38
CA GLY A 819 -33.85 11.19 -26.51
C GLY A 819 -34.08 10.76 -25.06
N VAL A 820 -33.45 9.69 -24.56
CA VAL A 820 -33.81 9.12 -23.23
C VAL A 820 -32.60 8.88 -22.32
N VAL A 821 -31.37 9.15 -22.75
CA VAL A 821 -30.16 8.92 -21.92
C VAL A 821 -29.60 10.19 -21.27
N ASP A 822 -29.97 11.38 -21.79
CA ASP A 822 -29.43 12.67 -21.35
C ASP A 822 -30.04 13.16 -20.02
N ASP A 823 -31.29 12.79 -19.72
CA ASP A 823 -31.99 13.25 -18.50
C ASP A 823 -31.45 12.59 -17.22
N GLY A 824 -30.97 11.33 -17.29
CA GLY A 824 -30.39 10.64 -16.14
C GLY A 824 -29.01 11.18 -15.73
N LEU A 825 -28.21 11.67 -16.69
CA LEU A 825 -26.89 12.28 -16.41
C LEU A 825 -27.01 13.62 -15.71
N ARG A 826 -28.03 14.41 -16.02
CA ARG A 826 -28.31 15.71 -15.36
C ARG A 826 -28.68 15.54 -13.89
N GLU A 827 -29.52 14.57 -13.54
CA GLU A 827 -29.92 14.33 -12.15
C GLU A 827 -28.76 13.89 -11.25
N VAL A 828 -27.84 13.05 -11.75
CA VAL A 828 -26.65 12.64 -10.99
C VAL A 828 -25.68 13.81 -10.81
N ARG A 829 -25.46 14.62 -11.85
CA ARG A 829 -24.63 15.84 -11.80
C ARG A 829 -25.15 16.85 -10.79
N ASP A 830 -26.47 17.07 -10.78
CA ASP A 830 -27.12 18.01 -9.88
C ASP A 830 -27.20 17.45 -8.44
N GLY A 831 -27.34 16.14 -8.28
CA GLY A 831 -27.25 15.45 -6.98
C GLY A 831 -25.88 15.58 -6.33
N VAL A 832 -24.81 15.43 -7.12
CA VAL A 832 -23.42 15.57 -6.67
C VAL A 832 -23.09 17.03 -6.33
N ARG A 833 -23.53 18.00 -7.15
CA ARG A 833 -23.39 19.44 -6.83
C ARG A 833 -24.14 19.83 -5.54
N ASN A 834 -25.37 19.36 -5.39
CA ASN A 834 -26.16 19.59 -4.17
C ASN A 834 -25.54 18.94 -2.92
N PHE A 835 -24.85 17.81 -3.06
CA PHE A 835 -24.07 17.21 -1.99
C PHE A 835 -22.87 18.09 -1.61
N PHE A 836 -22.14 18.62 -2.60
CA PHE A 836 -21.00 19.51 -2.35
C PHE A 836 -21.38 20.83 -1.71
N ASP A 837 -22.49 21.44 -2.11
CA ASP A 837 -23.00 22.66 -1.45
C ASP A 837 -23.40 22.39 0.01
N LYS A 838 -23.93 21.20 0.30
CA LYS A 838 -24.22 20.76 1.69
C LYS A 838 -22.95 20.46 2.49
N VAL A 839 -21.93 19.87 1.88
CA VAL A 839 -20.63 19.63 2.53
C VAL A 839 -19.92 20.95 2.81
N LYS A 840 -19.92 21.89 1.86
CA LYS A 840 -19.38 23.25 2.03
C LYS A 840 -20.07 23.99 3.18
N GLN A 841 -21.40 24.01 3.19
CA GLN A 841 -22.16 24.57 4.32
C GLN A 841 -21.89 23.86 5.65
N GLY A 842 -21.61 22.55 5.61
CA GLY A 842 -21.19 21.79 6.79
C GLY A 842 -19.80 22.20 7.30
N VAL A 843 -18.82 22.32 6.40
CA VAL A 843 -17.45 22.73 6.72
C VAL A 843 -17.41 24.17 7.24
N ASP A 844 -18.15 25.09 6.62
CA ASP A 844 -18.22 26.49 7.06
C ASP A 844 -18.88 26.62 8.45
N ARG A 845 -19.98 25.87 8.71
CA ARG A 845 -20.61 25.84 10.04
C ARG A 845 -19.73 25.19 11.11
N MET A 846 -18.91 24.20 10.76
CA MET A 846 -17.99 23.56 11.69
C MET A 846 -16.79 24.45 12.02
N GLY A 847 -16.30 25.23 11.06
CA GLY A 847 -15.26 26.24 11.29
C GLY A 847 -15.68 27.32 12.28
N ASP A 848 -16.96 27.70 12.27
CA ASP A 848 -17.52 28.67 13.21
C ASP A 848 -17.88 28.09 14.58
N GLN A 849 -18.08 26.76 14.70
CA GLN A 849 -18.33 26.08 15.99
C GLN A 849 -17.05 25.68 16.74
N LEU A 850 -15.89 25.74 16.07
CA LEU A 850 -14.57 25.45 16.64
C LEU A 850 -13.76 26.71 16.99
N LYS A 851 -14.34 27.90 16.78
CA LYS A 851 -13.92 29.18 17.37
C LYS A 851 -14.70 29.43 18.64
#